data_AF-A0A957TXW3-F1
#
_entry.id   AF-A0A957TXW3-F1
#
_cell.length_a   1.000
_cell.length_b   1.000
_cell.length_c   1.000
_cell.angle_alpha   90.00
_cell.angle_beta   90.00
_cell.angle_gamma   90.00
#
_symmetry.space_group_name_H-M   'P 1'
#
loop_
_entity.id
_entity.type
_entity.pdbx_description
1 polymer ?
#
loop_
_entity_poly.entity_id
_entity_poly.type
_entity_poly.pdbx_seq_one_letter_code
_entity_poly.pdbx_strand_id
1 'polypeptide(L)'
;PGLHIAYVLAGDGHGGYTEKRVIVSTDELKTPPALIGGPDIVAPPAADVPGSILRGLLRQRVYYEDPSDEFGLSSRVVHVPNLWARAFDYATGDVLSPVVQADVKGDVAIPKVPAGLDPGFECSFDAGATFFECGFGSTGKPDITGERALVDYIGIDFNNEDSQGGLWLVGHVTQEDATGCGTRNYFFDKDVTASVRVTDVAGNPIGPDRRWDVSRYGDYYVPTQLSPAERPLAALVNIECQGLTITRAVTLTASITNTDYDDASFVDFHLLNHAPAVMSLTASLNGEVIASLLPPGPPKPSDGIEDPERFLSYKGLDSRKGACEYYRAIGGVSGCAADGTLIGSVTFDRWKQQHGMAPYNTGTEFEATFVNKVDLNLTRNHHGIRVGDDHLAFYVCNHLGPADESQAAVDIAIDNAVAGRNLVACVAMDYSVSPGVNGDRPFIKYFIFGPSGELLPSVNLDGRREKFVPGVCVACHGGEHYAGSYPEDGSGVANVGASYLPFDVDNYAFSSQDGLRKGDQLAEIRRLNQLLLESNPTQGMVDLITAWYAGGGDAPDESYVPLSYTTTVTDTTYYRNVIKPYCRTCHVAYGGRFNSEDKDTFYDGHLFGNICGGDDQPYRDNSMPNSLVTYDRMATLGGTEAFMAYFDFPGFGKECNPPTPSEIWPPN
;
A
#
# COMPACT_ATOMS: atom_id res chain seq x y z
N PRO A 1 0.42 23.62 -18.30
CA PRO A 1 -1.03 23.32 -18.29
C PRO A 1 -1.26 22.03 -17.51
N GLY A 2 -2.39 21.88 -16.85
CA GLY A 2 -2.71 20.74 -15.98
C GLY A 2 -3.00 21.12 -14.54
N LEU A 3 -3.14 20.11 -13.71
CA LEU A 3 -3.55 20.21 -12.31
C LEU A 3 -2.34 20.18 -11.39
N HIS A 4 -2.31 21.14 -10.47
CA HIS A 4 -1.30 21.23 -9.44
C HIS A 4 -1.98 21.09 -8.09
N ILE A 5 -1.44 20.24 -7.22
CA ILE A 5 -2.05 19.95 -5.92
C ILE A 5 -1.16 20.55 -4.84
N ALA A 6 -1.73 21.41 -4.01
CA ALA A 6 -1.07 21.93 -2.82
C ALA A 6 -1.66 21.21 -1.59
N TYR A 7 -0.79 20.61 -0.79
CA TYR A 7 -1.14 19.91 0.43
C TYR A 7 -0.82 20.78 1.65
N VAL A 8 -1.65 20.67 2.69
CA VAL A 8 -1.46 21.31 3.99
C VAL A 8 -1.68 20.27 5.08
N LEU A 9 -0.72 20.14 5.98
CA LEU A 9 -0.84 19.38 7.21
C LEU A 9 -0.94 20.35 8.39
N ALA A 10 -2.07 20.35 9.07
CA ALA A 10 -2.32 21.13 10.28
C ALA A 10 -2.20 20.23 11.51
N GLY A 11 -1.51 20.69 12.56
CA GLY A 11 -1.42 20.01 13.84
C GLY A 11 -1.85 20.92 14.98
N ASP A 12 -2.48 20.36 16.02
CA ASP A 12 -2.90 21.08 17.23
C ASP A 12 -1.76 21.23 18.27
N GLY A 13 -0.61 20.59 18.03
CA GLY A 13 0.53 20.52 18.95
C GLY A 13 0.36 19.52 20.10
N HIS A 14 -0.77 18.84 20.16
CA HIS A 14 -1.19 17.87 21.19
C HIS A 14 -1.52 16.50 20.57
N GLY A 15 -1.01 16.24 19.37
CA GLY A 15 -1.12 14.96 18.66
C GLY A 15 -2.26 14.87 17.65
N GLY A 16 -3.16 15.86 17.56
CA GLY A 16 -4.20 15.88 16.54
C GLY A 16 -3.67 16.44 15.22
N TYR A 17 -3.89 15.73 14.11
CA TYR A 17 -3.44 16.14 12.77
C TYR A 17 -4.57 16.08 11.74
N THR A 18 -4.59 17.05 10.83
CA THR A 18 -5.49 17.05 9.67
C THR A 18 -4.75 17.44 8.41
N GLU A 19 -4.83 16.59 7.40
CA GLU A 19 -4.34 16.86 6.05
C GLU A 19 -5.49 17.38 5.17
N LYS A 20 -5.25 18.45 4.42
CA LYS A 20 -6.13 18.94 3.35
C LYS A 20 -5.34 19.25 2.09
N ARG A 21 -6.04 19.32 0.96
CA ARG A 21 -5.48 19.71 -0.32
C ARG A 21 -6.36 20.69 -1.07
N VAL A 22 -5.74 21.50 -1.92
CA VAL A 22 -6.42 22.29 -2.94
C VAL A 22 -5.83 21.94 -4.31
N ILE A 23 -6.69 21.74 -5.29
CA ILE A 23 -6.31 21.42 -6.67
C ILE A 23 -6.49 22.68 -7.50
N VAL A 24 -5.44 23.07 -8.21
CA VAL A 24 -5.38 24.28 -9.05
C VAL A 24 -5.21 23.83 -10.50
N SER A 25 -6.13 24.21 -11.39
CA SER A 25 -5.92 24.06 -12.82
C SER A 25 -5.13 25.25 -13.36
N THR A 26 -4.07 24.96 -14.12
CA THR A 26 -3.29 25.96 -14.86
C THR A 26 -3.55 25.91 -16.36
N ASP A 27 -4.60 25.20 -16.81
CA ASP A 27 -4.93 25.03 -18.23
C ASP A 27 -5.15 26.38 -18.93
N GLU A 28 -5.79 27.31 -18.23
CA GLU A 28 -6.10 28.64 -18.77
C GLU A 28 -4.93 29.63 -18.69
N LEU A 29 -3.91 29.34 -17.85
CA LEU A 29 -2.79 30.24 -17.62
C LEU A 29 -1.83 30.31 -18.82
N LYS A 30 -1.89 29.35 -19.74
CA LYS A 30 -1.05 29.28 -20.97
C LYS A 30 0.46 29.41 -20.71
N THR A 31 0.92 29.13 -19.49
CA THR A 31 2.34 29.16 -19.16
C THR A 31 3.01 27.95 -19.83
N PRO A 32 4.06 28.16 -20.65
CA PRO A 32 4.82 27.05 -21.21
C PRO A 32 5.48 26.25 -20.08
N PRO A 33 5.59 24.91 -20.20
CA PRO A 33 6.39 24.11 -19.27
C PRO A 33 7.83 24.67 -19.21
N ALA A 34 8.37 24.80 -18.00
CA ALA A 34 9.67 25.46 -17.78
C ALA A 34 10.89 24.58 -18.13
N LEU A 35 10.69 23.31 -18.51
CA LEU A 35 11.77 22.34 -18.63
C LEU A 35 12.02 21.97 -20.09
N ILE A 36 13.19 22.38 -20.60
CA ILE A 36 13.77 21.85 -21.84
C ILE A 36 15.13 21.26 -21.47
N GLY A 37 15.24 19.93 -21.54
CA GLY A 37 16.46 19.19 -21.30
C GLY A 37 16.52 18.51 -19.93
N GLY A 38 16.60 17.19 -19.95
CA GLY A 38 17.04 16.33 -18.84
C GLY A 38 18.17 15.42 -19.32
N PRO A 39 18.96 14.81 -18.42
CA PRO A 39 19.95 13.84 -18.81
C PRO A 39 19.29 12.61 -19.43
N ASP A 40 20.10 11.82 -20.13
CA ASP A 40 19.71 10.48 -20.54
C ASP A 40 19.45 9.58 -19.34
N ILE A 41 18.48 8.68 -19.48
CA ILE A 41 18.33 7.52 -18.59
C ILE A 41 19.56 6.63 -18.74
N VAL A 42 20.45 6.72 -17.76
CA VAL A 42 21.66 5.91 -17.67
C VAL A 42 21.70 5.32 -16.27
N ALA A 43 21.31 4.06 -16.15
CA ALA A 43 21.35 3.38 -14.86
C ALA A 43 22.81 3.17 -14.42
N PRO A 44 23.16 3.46 -13.17
CA PRO A 44 24.41 2.98 -12.61
C PRO A 44 24.36 1.44 -12.53
N PRO A 45 25.51 0.74 -12.57
CA PRO A 45 25.56 -0.67 -12.23
C PRO A 45 24.96 -0.86 -10.83
N ALA A 46 23.86 -1.61 -10.75
CA ALA A 46 23.17 -1.84 -9.49
C ALA A 46 23.90 -2.91 -8.67
N ALA A 47 23.78 -2.85 -7.34
CA ALA A 47 24.12 -3.98 -6.52
C ALA A 47 23.12 -5.10 -6.82
N ASP A 48 23.61 -6.24 -7.32
CA ASP A 48 22.85 -7.47 -7.28
C ASP A 48 22.82 -7.88 -5.80
N VAL A 49 21.64 -7.98 -5.21
CA VAL A 49 21.49 -8.43 -3.83
C VAL A 49 20.95 -9.86 -3.89
N PRO A 50 21.81 -10.88 -3.68
CA PRO A 50 21.35 -12.26 -3.66
C PRO A 50 20.39 -12.48 -2.49
N GLY A 51 19.33 -13.24 -2.73
CA GLY A 51 18.37 -13.67 -1.71
C GLY A 51 17.05 -12.88 -1.73
N SER A 52 16.06 -13.42 -1.04
CA SER A 52 14.72 -12.85 -0.92
C SER A 52 14.68 -11.75 0.14
N ILE A 53 13.72 -10.85 0.03
CA ILE A 53 13.36 -9.91 1.09
C ILE A 53 12.06 -10.37 1.71
N LEU A 54 12.04 -10.56 3.02
CA LEU A 54 10.85 -10.93 3.76
C LEU A 54 10.23 -9.68 4.37
N ARG A 55 8.95 -9.42 4.07
CA ARG A 55 8.17 -8.44 4.82
C ARG A 55 7.42 -9.17 5.93
N GLY A 56 7.58 -8.71 7.16
CA GLY A 56 6.87 -9.22 8.32
C GLY A 56 6.23 -8.09 9.11
N LEU A 57 5.36 -8.48 10.03
CA LEU A 57 4.73 -7.60 10.99
C LEU A 57 5.06 -8.12 12.39
N LEU A 58 5.84 -7.34 13.14
CA LEU A 58 6.17 -7.64 14.52
C LEU A 58 4.97 -7.34 15.39
N ARG A 59 4.42 -8.39 16.01
CA ARG A 59 3.16 -8.31 16.76
C ARG A 59 3.16 -9.29 17.92
N GLN A 60 2.23 -9.12 18.84
CA GLN A 60 2.00 -10.06 19.93
C GLN A 60 0.52 -10.37 20.05
N ARG A 61 0.17 -11.66 20.15
CA ARG A 61 -1.17 -12.06 20.55
C ARG A 61 -1.24 -12.10 22.07
N VAL A 62 -1.98 -11.17 22.65
CA VAL A 62 -2.19 -11.07 24.10
C VAL A 62 -3.58 -11.61 24.43
N TYR A 63 -3.66 -12.48 25.44
CA TYR A 63 -4.91 -13.06 25.89
C TYR A 63 -5.50 -12.28 27.08
N TYR A 64 -6.81 -12.29 27.22
CA TYR A 64 -7.52 -11.71 28.37
C TYR A 64 -8.76 -12.53 28.73
N GLU A 65 -9.20 -12.45 29.99
CA GLU A 65 -10.44 -13.07 30.44
C GLU A 65 -11.64 -12.35 29.80
N ASP A 66 -12.46 -13.10 29.05
CA ASP A 66 -13.68 -12.59 28.43
C ASP A 66 -14.84 -13.53 28.77
N PRO A 67 -15.72 -13.15 29.71
CA PRO A 67 -16.86 -13.97 30.10
C PRO A 67 -17.90 -14.18 28.99
N SER A 68 -17.83 -13.39 27.91
CA SER A 68 -18.73 -13.50 26.76
C SER A 68 -18.25 -14.49 25.71
N ASP A 69 -16.95 -14.85 25.73
CA ASP A 69 -16.39 -15.90 24.89
C ASP A 69 -16.74 -17.30 25.45
N GLU A 70 -16.98 -18.28 24.56
CA GLU A 70 -17.34 -19.65 24.94
C GLU A 70 -16.27 -20.31 25.84
N PHE A 71 -15.00 -19.95 25.66
CA PHE A 71 -13.87 -20.46 26.41
C PHE A 71 -13.50 -19.59 27.62
N GLY A 72 -14.21 -18.49 27.86
CA GLY A 72 -13.92 -17.54 28.92
C GLY A 72 -12.63 -16.73 28.69
N LEU A 73 -12.05 -16.83 27.49
CA LEU A 73 -10.79 -16.21 27.10
C LEU A 73 -10.94 -15.63 25.69
N SER A 74 -10.50 -14.39 25.52
CA SER A 74 -10.37 -13.77 24.21
C SER A 74 -8.91 -13.39 23.98
N SER A 75 -8.58 -13.01 22.74
CA SER A 75 -7.22 -12.62 22.37
C SER A 75 -7.23 -11.40 21.46
N ARG A 76 -6.17 -10.60 21.56
CA ARG A 76 -5.95 -9.43 20.72
C ARG A 76 -4.53 -9.46 20.16
N VAL A 77 -4.39 -9.09 18.89
CA VAL A 77 -3.08 -8.83 18.28
C VAL A 77 -2.68 -7.38 18.56
N VAL A 78 -1.50 -7.19 19.11
CA VAL A 78 -0.88 -5.90 19.45
C VAL A 78 0.35 -5.70 18.58
N HIS A 79 0.42 -4.57 17.87
CA HIS A 79 1.56 -4.27 17.01
C HIS A 79 2.69 -3.67 17.82
N VAL A 80 3.91 -4.17 17.63
CA VAL A 80 5.07 -3.77 18.44
C VAL A 80 6.02 -2.93 17.57
N PRO A 81 5.99 -1.59 17.69
CA PRO A 81 6.83 -0.73 16.89
C PRO A 81 8.28 -0.76 17.39
N ASN A 82 9.22 -0.35 16.53
CA ASN A 82 10.63 -0.14 16.88
C ASN A 82 11.39 -1.35 17.44
N LEU A 83 10.81 -2.55 17.32
CA LEU A 83 11.46 -3.78 17.71
C LEU A 83 12.50 -4.17 16.66
N TRP A 84 13.64 -4.68 17.12
CA TRP A 84 14.74 -5.08 16.25
C TRP A 84 14.60 -6.56 15.94
N ALA A 85 14.81 -6.94 14.69
CA ALA A 85 14.67 -8.32 14.22
C ALA A 85 15.80 -8.72 13.27
N ARG A 86 16.10 -10.03 13.22
CA ARG A 86 16.98 -10.65 12.23
C ARG A 86 16.54 -12.09 11.93
N ALA A 87 16.90 -12.60 10.77
CA ALA A 87 16.74 -13.99 10.40
C ALA A 87 17.99 -14.81 10.76
N PHE A 88 17.79 -16.06 11.17
CA PHE A 88 18.84 -17.06 11.36
C PHE A 88 18.43 -18.41 10.76
N ASP A 89 19.38 -19.31 10.52
CA ASP A 89 19.10 -20.67 10.05
C ASP A 89 18.86 -21.61 11.24
N TYR A 90 17.67 -22.21 11.32
CA TYR A 90 17.33 -23.15 12.40
C TYR A 90 18.29 -24.35 12.51
N ALA A 91 18.84 -24.82 11.39
CA ALA A 91 19.69 -26.01 11.37
C ALA A 91 21.10 -25.74 11.89
N THR A 92 21.63 -24.54 11.65
CA THR A 92 23.03 -24.19 11.92
C THR A 92 23.20 -23.17 13.04
N GLY A 93 22.17 -22.35 13.29
CA GLY A 93 22.23 -21.18 14.17
C GLY A 93 22.90 -19.97 13.51
N ASP A 94 23.26 -20.03 12.23
CA ASP A 94 23.95 -18.94 11.55
C ASP A 94 22.99 -17.77 11.26
N VAL A 95 23.45 -16.55 11.49
CA VAL A 95 22.69 -15.32 11.17
C VAL A 95 22.64 -15.12 9.66
N LEU A 96 21.44 -15.03 9.12
CA LEU A 96 21.18 -14.93 7.67
C LEU A 96 21.04 -13.48 7.19
N SER A 97 20.55 -12.58 8.04
CA SER A 97 20.26 -11.19 7.67
C SER A 97 20.99 -10.17 8.56
N PRO A 98 21.14 -8.92 8.09
CA PRO A 98 21.39 -7.79 8.98
C PRO A 98 20.29 -7.66 10.04
N VAL A 99 20.61 -6.97 11.14
CA VAL A 99 19.60 -6.54 12.10
C VAL A 99 18.85 -5.35 11.52
N VAL A 100 17.53 -5.43 11.52
CA VAL A 100 16.62 -4.40 11.03
C VAL A 100 15.66 -3.98 12.14
N GLN A 101 15.10 -2.79 12.04
CA GLN A 101 14.14 -2.27 13.01
C GLN A 101 12.77 -2.14 12.35
N ALA A 102 11.72 -2.60 13.05
CA ALA A 102 10.36 -2.37 12.62
C ALA A 102 9.98 -0.89 12.74
N ASP A 103 9.13 -0.43 11.84
CA ASP A 103 8.61 0.93 11.88
C ASP A 103 7.50 1.11 12.94
N VAL A 104 6.86 2.28 12.97
CA VAL A 104 5.79 2.58 13.91
C VAL A 104 4.51 1.75 13.72
N LYS A 105 4.36 1.01 12.62
CA LYS A 105 3.28 0.02 12.42
C LYS A 105 3.66 -1.37 12.94
N GLY A 106 4.94 -1.59 13.26
CA GLY A 106 5.50 -2.92 13.45
C GLY A 106 5.92 -3.58 12.13
N ASP A 107 5.84 -2.89 10.99
CA ASP A 107 6.25 -3.44 9.69
C ASP A 107 7.78 -3.53 9.64
N VAL A 108 8.30 -4.68 9.21
CA VAL A 108 9.74 -4.95 9.06
C VAL A 108 10.05 -5.59 7.71
N ALA A 109 11.12 -5.14 7.06
CA ALA A 109 11.66 -5.76 5.85
C ALA A 109 13.03 -6.37 6.16
N ILE A 110 13.14 -7.70 6.09
CA ILE A 110 14.33 -8.47 6.42
C ILE A 110 14.98 -8.92 5.11
N PRO A 111 16.09 -8.29 4.68
CA PRO A 111 16.70 -8.58 3.39
C PRO A 111 17.64 -9.79 3.45
N LYS A 112 18.01 -10.30 2.27
CA LYS A 112 19.05 -11.32 2.07
C LYS A 112 18.74 -12.68 2.69
N VAL A 113 17.46 -13.05 2.77
CA VAL A 113 17.09 -14.38 3.25
C VAL A 113 17.21 -15.39 2.11
N PRO A 114 18.09 -16.41 2.20
CA PRO A 114 18.31 -17.34 1.09
C PRO A 114 17.06 -18.17 0.79
N ALA A 115 16.80 -18.40 -0.50
CA ALA A 115 15.71 -19.25 -0.95
C ALA A 115 15.91 -20.72 -0.53
N GLY A 116 14.82 -21.41 -0.21
CA GLY A 116 14.81 -22.83 0.14
C GLY A 116 15.30 -23.16 1.55
N LEU A 117 15.58 -22.15 2.37
CA LEU A 117 15.86 -22.34 3.81
C LEU A 117 14.58 -22.22 4.63
N ASP A 118 14.61 -22.82 5.83
CA ASP A 118 13.62 -22.64 6.90
C ASP A 118 14.22 -21.69 7.94
N PRO A 119 14.07 -20.36 7.77
CA PRO A 119 14.66 -19.41 8.70
C PRO A 119 13.86 -19.34 9.99
N GLY A 120 14.58 -19.20 11.10
CA GLY A 120 14.03 -18.68 12.35
C GLY A 120 14.19 -17.16 12.42
N PHE A 121 13.45 -16.55 13.33
CA PHE A 121 13.56 -15.13 13.63
C PHE A 121 13.97 -14.90 15.06
N GLU A 122 14.85 -13.93 15.24
CA GLU A 122 15.23 -13.43 16.55
C GLU A 122 14.86 -11.97 16.65
N CYS A 123 14.31 -11.60 17.80
CA CYS A 123 13.85 -10.26 18.11
C CYS A 123 14.62 -9.68 19.30
N SER A 124 14.65 -8.36 19.40
CA SER A 124 15.41 -7.64 20.42
C SER A 124 14.73 -6.33 20.81
N PHE A 125 14.55 -6.15 22.12
CA PHE A 125 14.07 -4.90 22.70
C PHE A 125 15.20 -3.89 22.94
N ASP A 126 16.46 -4.31 22.97
CA ASP A 126 17.61 -3.50 23.41
C ASP A 126 18.58 -3.16 22.26
N ALA A 127 18.01 -2.87 21.09
CA ALA A 127 18.74 -2.48 19.88
C ALA A 127 19.77 -3.53 19.41
N GLY A 128 19.43 -4.81 19.57
CA GLY A 128 20.23 -5.94 19.14
C GLY A 128 21.35 -6.35 20.11
N ALA A 129 21.33 -5.87 21.36
CA ALA A 129 22.31 -6.29 22.35
C ALA A 129 22.01 -7.70 22.90
N THR A 130 20.74 -8.03 23.07
CA THR A 130 20.25 -9.38 23.38
C THR A 130 19.14 -9.76 22.41
N PHE A 131 19.16 -11.03 21.99
CA PHE A 131 18.19 -11.61 21.09
C PHE A 131 17.47 -12.76 21.79
N PHE A 132 16.18 -12.90 21.47
CA PHE A 132 15.34 -14.01 21.85
C PHE A 132 14.60 -14.50 20.61
N GLU A 133 14.25 -15.78 20.57
CA GLU A 133 13.51 -16.34 19.45
C GLU A 133 12.11 -15.72 19.39
N CYS A 134 11.73 -15.24 18.21
CA CYS A 134 10.38 -14.83 17.89
C CYS A 134 9.87 -15.74 16.78
N GLY A 135 8.71 -16.36 17.02
CA GLY A 135 8.17 -17.41 16.18
C GLY A 135 7.27 -16.87 15.09
N PHE A 136 6.94 -17.74 14.14
CA PHE A 136 5.79 -17.53 13.27
C PHE A 136 4.55 -17.82 14.11
N GLY A 137 3.65 -16.85 14.21
CA GLY A 137 2.35 -17.07 14.82
C GLY A 137 1.53 -18.17 14.14
N SER A 138 0.22 -18.14 14.36
CA SER A 138 -0.74 -19.03 13.67
C SER A 138 -0.76 -18.90 12.14
N THR A 139 -0.06 -17.92 11.56
CA THR A 139 0.02 -17.67 10.11
C THR A 139 0.85 -18.70 9.33
N GLY A 140 1.54 -19.62 10.02
CA GLY A 140 2.37 -20.64 9.38
C GLY A 140 3.71 -20.09 8.88
N LYS A 141 4.64 -21.00 8.58
CA LYS A 141 5.98 -20.64 8.08
C LYS A 141 5.91 -20.10 6.65
N PRO A 142 6.67 -19.04 6.31
CA PRO A 142 6.73 -18.50 4.97
C PRO A 142 7.34 -19.53 4.01
N ASP A 143 6.72 -19.67 2.85
CA ASP A 143 7.26 -20.46 1.75
C ASP A 143 8.28 -19.63 0.97
N ILE A 144 9.56 -19.71 1.36
CA ILE A 144 10.65 -18.97 0.72
C ILE A 144 11.15 -19.73 -0.51
N THR A 145 10.34 -19.77 -1.55
CA THR A 145 10.70 -20.40 -2.83
C THR A 145 11.14 -19.37 -3.87
N GLY A 146 12.39 -19.51 -4.32
CA GLY A 146 13.01 -18.62 -5.32
C GLY A 146 13.32 -17.22 -4.79
N GLU A 147 13.77 -16.34 -5.69
CA GLU A 147 14.07 -14.93 -5.42
C GLU A 147 12.78 -14.10 -5.51
N ARG A 148 11.88 -14.27 -4.54
CA ARG A 148 10.63 -13.49 -4.44
C ARG A 148 10.54 -12.81 -3.09
N ALA A 149 10.10 -11.56 -3.10
CA ALA A 149 9.64 -10.86 -1.93
C ALA A 149 8.35 -11.51 -1.42
N LEU A 150 8.39 -11.97 -0.17
CA LEU A 150 7.20 -12.41 0.52
C LEU A 150 6.56 -11.18 1.16
N VAL A 151 5.44 -10.76 0.57
CA VAL A 151 4.67 -9.59 0.98
C VAL A 151 3.48 -9.93 1.85
N ASP A 152 3.16 -11.21 2.01
CA ASP A 152 2.13 -11.62 2.94
C ASP A 152 2.63 -11.40 4.35
N TYR A 153 1.85 -10.71 5.17
CA TYR A 153 2.24 -10.26 6.49
C TYR A 153 2.56 -11.46 7.38
N ILE A 154 3.85 -11.73 7.53
CA ILE A 154 4.34 -12.74 8.45
C ILE A 154 4.13 -12.19 9.86
N GLY A 155 3.20 -12.76 10.61
CA GLY A 155 3.07 -12.50 12.04
C GLY A 155 4.27 -13.09 12.76
N ILE A 156 5.15 -12.22 13.26
CA ILE A 156 6.26 -12.62 14.10
C ILE A 156 5.80 -12.40 15.54
N ASP A 157 5.42 -13.49 16.20
CA ASP A 157 4.85 -13.53 17.55
C ASP A 157 5.95 -13.92 18.56
N PHE A 158 5.88 -13.41 19.80
CA PHE A 158 6.84 -13.74 20.86
C PHE A 158 6.34 -14.93 21.67
N ASN A 159 7.15 -15.98 21.78
CA ASN A 159 6.88 -17.11 22.67
C ASN A 159 7.35 -16.74 24.09
N ASN A 160 6.39 -16.65 25.01
CA ASN A 160 6.65 -16.20 26.38
C ASN A 160 7.45 -17.17 27.26
N GLU A 161 7.59 -18.44 26.84
CA GLU A 161 8.38 -19.42 27.59
C GLU A 161 9.87 -19.07 27.62
N ASP A 162 10.39 -18.37 26.60
CA ASP A 162 11.80 -17.96 26.50
C ASP A 162 12.03 -16.45 26.72
N SER A 163 11.00 -15.60 26.63
CA SER A 163 11.12 -14.15 26.84
C SER A 163 10.96 -13.76 28.32
N GLN A 164 12.00 -14.00 29.13
CA GLN A 164 12.21 -13.37 30.46
C GLN A 164 11.06 -13.37 31.49
N GLY A 165 10.02 -14.20 31.38
CA GLY A 165 9.08 -14.56 32.47
C GLY A 165 8.45 -13.41 33.29
N GLY A 166 8.25 -12.23 32.70
CA GLY A 166 7.78 -11.02 33.38
C GLY A 166 6.39 -10.56 32.94
N LEU A 167 5.73 -9.74 33.76
CA LEU A 167 4.47 -9.08 33.39
C LEU A 167 4.68 -8.08 32.24
N TRP A 168 3.75 -8.05 31.30
CA TRP A 168 3.69 -7.04 30.24
C TRP A 168 2.64 -5.98 30.59
N LEU A 169 2.93 -4.72 30.28
CA LEU A 169 1.91 -3.67 30.26
C LEU A 169 1.49 -3.45 28.81
N VAL A 170 0.19 -3.59 28.57
CA VAL A 170 -0.43 -3.51 27.26
C VAL A 170 -1.57 -2.51 27.33
N GLY A 171 -1.82 -1.79 26.25
CA GLY A 171 -3.01 -0.95 26.16
C GLY A 171 -3.05 -0.14 24.90
N HIS A 172 -3.96 0.82 24.88
CA HIS A 172 -4.22 1.64 23.71
C HIS A 172 -4.42 3.11 24.03
N VAL A 173 -4.05 3.96 23.08
CA VAL A 173 -4.14 5.41 23.18
C VAL A 173 -4.96 5.93 22.01
N THR A 174 -6.15 6.45 22.30
CA THR A 174 -7.03 7.13 21.34
C THR A 174 -7.31 8.56 21.72
N GLN A 175 -7.60 9.38 20.73
CA GLN A 175 -8.15 10.73 20.84
C GLN A 175 -9.68 10.68 20.98
N GLU A 176 -10.29 11.83 21.25
CA GLU A 176 -11.74 11.99 21.42
C GLU A 176 -12.51 11.59 20.15
N ASP A 177 -11.89 11.81 18.98
CA ASP A 177 -12.41 11.44 17.67
C ASP A 177 -12.03 10.00 17.25
N ALA A 178 -11.57 9.17 18.20
CA ALA A 178 -11.10 7.80 17.99
C ALA A 178 -9.83 7.66 17.13
N THR A 179 -9.21 8.76 16.71
CA THR A 179 -7.93 8.71 16.00
C THR A 179 -6.75 8.43 16.95
N GLY A 180 -5.64 7.93 16.42
CA GLY A 180 -4.41 7.76 17.19
C GLY A 180 -3.73 9.10 17.50
N CYS A 181 -2.95 9.16 18.58
CA CYS A 181 -2.08 10.30 18.79
C CYS A 181 -0.97 10.35 17.74
N GLY A 182 -0.95 11.43 16.95
CA GLY A 182 0.13 11.77 16.04
C GLY A 182 -0.23 11.59 14.56
N THR A 183 0.80 11.50 13.72
CA THR A 183 0.63 11.24 12.29
C THR A 183 1.90 10.66 11.71
N ARG A 184 1.76 9.75 10.75
CA ARG A 184 2.82 9.40 9.82
C ARG A 184 2.44 9.91 8.45
N ASN A 185 3.33 10.69 7.85
CA ASN A 185 3.13 11.31 6.56
C ASN A 185 4.48 11.50 5.85
N TYR A 186 4.80 10.57 4.95
CA TYR A 186 6.04 10.60 4.18
C TYR A 186 6.16 11.81 3.25
N PHE A 187 5.04 12.42 2.83
CA PHE A 187 5.08 13.59 1.95
C PHE A 187 5.65 14.81 2.66
N PHE A 188 5.26 14.99 3.93
CA PHE A 188 5.73 16.07 4.81
C PHE A 188 6.95 15.67 5.66
N ASP A 189 7.47 14.46 5.49
CA ASP A 189 8.52 13.88 6.34
C ASP A 189 8.20 14.03 7.85
N LYS A 190 6.96 13.66 8.19
CA LYS A 190 6.42 13.79 9.54
C LYS A 190 6.05 12.44 10.09
N ASP A 191 6.76 11.98 11.11
CA ASP A 191 6.43 10.77 11.86
C ASP A 191 6.35 11.14 13.35
N VAL A 192 5.15 11.05 13.90
CA VAL A 192 4.84 11.38 15.29
C VAL A 192 3.87 10.34 15.80
N THR A 193 4.19 9.73 16.92
CA THR A 193 3.30 8.87 17.70
C THR A 193 3.34 9.28 19.17
N ALA A 194 2.38 8.79 19.97
CA ALA A 194 2.51 8.87 21.42
C ALA A 194 3.65 7.98 21.92
N SER A 195 4.10 8.22 23.16
CA SER A 195 5.02 7.34 23.85
C SER A 195 4.55 7.06 25.29
N VAL A 196 4.94 5.91 25.82
CA VAL A 196 4.55 5.40 27.13
C VAL A 196 5.80 5.25 28.01
N ARG A 197 5.68 5.67 29.27
CA ARG A 197 6.67 5.40 30.32
C ARG A 197 6.00 4.92 31.59
N VAL A 198 6.52 3.84 32.15
CA VAL A 198 6.01 3.23 33.38
C VAL A 198 6.98 3.48 34.51
N THR A 199 6.49 4.01 35.64
CA THR A 199 7.29 4.21 36.85
C THR A 199 6.55 3.68 38.07
N ASP A 200 7.27 3.40 39.15
CA ASP A 200 6.65 3.22 40.45
C ASP A 200 6.08 4.56 40.98
N VAL A 201 5.42 4.50 42.13
CA VAL A 201 4.86 5.70 42.80
C VAL A 201 5.92 6.69 43.29
N ALA A 202 7.19 6.29 43.35
CA ALA A 202 8.34 7.14 43.67
C ALA A 202 9.00 7.76 42.42
N GLY A 203 8.53 7.40 41.22
CA GLY A 203 9.05 7.89 39.94
C GLY A 203 10.25 7.09 39.40
N ASN A 204 10.60 5.96 40.00
CA ASN A 204 11.63 5.07 39.46
C ASN A 204 11.06 4.27 38.29
N PRO A 205 11.80 4.06 37.19
CA PRO A 205 11.34 3.26 36.06
C PRO A 205 11.03 1.83 36.49
N ILE A 206 9.93 1.27 35.96
CA ILE A 206 9.60 -0.16 36.05
C ILE A 206 9.98 -0.79 34.72
N GLY A 207 10.89 -1.76 34.74
CA GLY A 207 11.50 -2.33 33.53
C GLY A 207 12.60 -1.43 32.95
N PRO A 208 12.95 -1.58 31.65
CA PRO A 208 13.97 -0.77 31.00
C PRO A 208 13.65 0.73 31.06
N ASP A 209 14.61 1.54 31.51
CA ASP A 209 14.44 3.00 31.64
C ASP A 209 14.47 3.69 30.27
N ARG A 210 13.34 3.60 29.56
CA ARG A 210 13.12 4.26 28.28
C ARG A 210 11.66 4.58 28.07
N ARG A 211 11.39 5.34 27.01
CA ARG A 211 10.06 5.52 26.46
C ARG A 211 9.78 4.45 25.42
N TRP A 212 8.53 4.02 25.37
CA TRP A 212 8.03 3.01 24.46
C TRP A 212 7.05 3.67 23.51
N ASP A 213 7.32 3.60 22.22
CA ASP A 213 6.45 4.24 21.25
C ASP A 213 5.12 3.49 21.16
N VAL A 214 4.05 4.26 21.06
CA VAL A 214 2.72 3.77 20.70
C VAL A 214 2.75 3.54 19.19
N SER A 215 2.24 2.39 18.76
CA SER A 215 2.11 2.06 17.35
C SER A 215 1.16 3.02 16.64
N ARG A 216 1.21 3.01 15.31
CA ARG A 216 0.27 3.76 14.47
C ARG A 216 -1.19 3.44 14.79
N TYR A 217 -1.46 2.21 15.21
CA TYR A 217 -2.81 1.76 15.55
C TYR A 217 -3.23 2.18 16.94
N GLY A 218 -2.41 2.93 17.69
CA GLY A 218 -2.71 3.35 19.06
C GLY A 218 -2.27 2.34 20.11
N ASP A 219 -1.77 1.17 19.71
CA ASP A 219 -1.37 0.12 20.66
C ASP A 219 0.03 0.34 21.24
N TYR A 220 0.25 -0.04 22.49
CA TYR A 220 1.58 -0.09 23.08
C TYR A 220 1.81 -1.38 23.84
N TYR A 221 3.08 -1.78 23.91
CA TYR A 221 3.52 -3.03 24.53
C TYR A 221 4.84 -2.80 25.29
N VAL A 222 4.81 -2.94 26.61
CA VAL A 222 5.93 -2.58 27.50
C VAL A 222 6.34 -3.76 28.39
N PRO A 223 7.59 -4.28 28.28
CA PRO A 223 8.16 -5.21 29.26
C PRO A 223 8.36 -4.51 30.59
N THR A 224 7.63 -4.94 31.61
CA THR A 224 7.84 -4.45 32.99
C THR A 224 8.91 -5.25 33.73
N GLN A 225 9.21 -6.48 33.25
CA GLN A 225 10.12 -7.43 33.88
C GLN A 225 9.74 -7.82 35.33
N LEU A 226 8.48 -7.61 35.73
CA LEU A 226 8.01 -7.95 37.08
C LEU A 226 7.76 -9.46 37.23
N SER A 227 8.40 -10.07 38.22
CA SER A 227 8.16 -11.45 38.63
C SER A 227 6.80 -11.60 39.32
N PRO A 228 6.23 -12.82 39.45
CA PRO A 228 4.98 -13.04 40.16
C PRO A 228 4.99 -12.56 41.62
N ALA A 229 6.16 -12.56 42.28
CA ALA A 229 6.31 -12.15 43.68
C ALA A 229 6.29 -10.62 43.89
N GLU A 230 6.53 -9.85 42.82
CA GLU A 230 6.54 -8.38 42.85
C GLU A 230 5.16 -7.79 42.56
N ARG A 231 4.15 -8.64 42.31
CA ARG A 231 2.80 -8.27 41.90
C ARG A 231 1.78 -8.58 43.01
N PRO A 232 0.73 -7.76 43.19
CA PRO A 232 0.44 -6.53 42.46
C PRO A 232 1.35 -5.35 42.86
N LEU A 233 1.70 -4.49 41.90
CA LEU A 233 2.55 -3.31 42.12
C LEU A 233 1.82 -2.01 41.76
N ALA A 234 1.82 -1.02 42.65
CA ALA A 234 1.32 0.32 42.34
C ALA A 234 2.30 1.05 41.41
N ALA A 235 1.79 1.57 40.29
CA ALA A 235 2.58 2.22 39.25
C ALA A 235 1.90 3.50 38.72
N LEU A 236 2.68 4.30 38.01
CA LEU A 236 2.25 5.45 37.22
C LEU A 236 2.57 5.17 35.75
N VAL A 237 1.55 5.19 34.91
CA VAL A 237 1.71 5.10 33.45
C VAL A 237 1.57 6.51 32.88
N ASN A 238 2.63 6.98 32.22
CA ASN A 238 2.72 8.31 31.63
C ASN A 238 2.64 8.18 30.10
N ILE A 239 1.63 8.81 29.51
CA ILE A 239 1.50 8.98 28.06
C ILE A 239 1.99 10.37 27.69
N GLU A 240 2.89 10.45 26.74
CA GLU A 240 3.33 11.70 26.13
C GLU A 240 2.95 11.72 24.66
N CYS A 241 2.16 12.72 24.29
CA CYS A 241 1.60 12.94 22.98
C CYS A 241 1.90 14.38 22.57
N GLN A 242 3.12 14.62 22.06
CA GLN A 242 3.65 15.96 21.82
C GLN A 242 3.55 16.87 23.05
N GLY A 243 2.80 17.97 22.97
CA GLY A 243 2.57 18.90 24.09
C GLY A 243 1.61 18.40 25.16
N LEU A 244 0.95 17.26 24.94
CA LEU A 244 0.04 16.63 25.89
C LEU A 244 0.76 15.57 26.72
N THR A 245 0.58 15.61 28.03
CA THR A 245 1.07 14.57 28.95
C THR A 245 -0.06 14.15 29.87
N ILE A 246 -0.30 12.84 29.97
CA ILE A 246 -1.30 12.25 30.86
C ILE A 246 -0.63 11.20 31.73
N THR A 247 -0.89 11.27 33.04
CA THR A 247 -0.41 10.27 34.00
C THR A 247 -1.60 9.59 34.66
N ARG A 248 -1.61 8.26 34.65
CA ARG A 248 -2.63 7.45 35.34
C ARG A 248 -1.96 6.58 36.40
N ALA A 249 -2.47 6.64 37.62
CA ALA A 249 -2.11 5.67 38.66
C ALA A 249 -2.83 4.35 38.38
N VAL A 250 -2.09 3.25 38.40
CA VAL A 250 -2.58 1.90 38.10
C VAL A 250 -2.00 0.89 39.08
N THR A 251 -2.62 -0.29 39.13
CA THR A 251 -2.08 -1.45 39.84
C THR A 251 -1.73 -2.50 38.80
N LEU A 252 -0.43 -2.77 38.64
CA LEU A 252 0.07 -3.78 37.74
C LEU A 252 -0.20 -5.16 38.34
N THR A 253 -1.06 -5.93 37.67
CA THR A 253 -1.44 -7.29 38.04
C THR A 253 -1.63 -8.12 36.78
N ALA A 254 -1.46 -9.44 36.88
CA ALA A 254 -1.78 -10.35 35.79
C ALA A 254 -3.30 -10.37 35.56
N SER A 255 -3.70 -10.26 34.29
CA SER A 255 -5.11 -10.32 33.86
C SER A 255 -5.66 -11.74 33.76
N ILE A 256 -4.79 -12.74 33.68
CA ILE A 256 -5.16 -14.16 33.59
C ILE A 256 -4.49 -14.90 34.74
N THR A 257 -5.21 -15.83 35.37
CA THR A 257 -4.67 -16.66 36.46
C THR A 257 -4.15 -18.02 36.01
N ASN A 258 -4.33 -18.37 34.73
CA ASN A 258 -3.80 -19.56 34.09
C ASN A 258 -2.33 -19.37 33.68
N THR A 259 -1.47 -20.32 34.03
CA THR A 259 -0.01 -20.28 33.78
C THR A 259 0.38 -20.54 32.33
N ASP A 260 -0.55 -20.96 31.48
CA ASP A 260 -0.27 -21.32 30.08
C ASP A 260 -0.35 -20.11 29.11
N TYR A 261 -0.69 -18.91 29.60
CA TYR A 261 -0.90 -17.71 28.79
C TYR A 261 -0.09 -16.50 29.30
N ASP A 262 0.06 -15.51 28.42
CA ASP A 262 0.78 -14.27 28.66
C ASP A 262 0.28 -13.50 29.88
N ASP A 263 1.18 -13.28 30.86
CA ASP A 263 0.94 -12.38 31.98
C ASP A 263 0.93 -10.93 31.48
N ALA A 264 -0.26 -10.38 31.22
CA ALA A 264 -0.43 -8.97 30.83
C ALA A 264 -1.28 -8.17 31.82
N SER A 265 -1.00 -6.88 31.92
CA SER A 265 -1.83 -5.86 32.60
C SER A 265 -2.31 -4.85 31.56
N PHE A 266 -3.61 -4.56 31.56
CA PHE A 266 -4.25 -3.73 30.54
C PHE A 266 -4.56 -2.32 31.04
N VAL A 267 -4.10 -1.29 30.31
CA VAL A 267 -4.33 0.12 30.68
C VAL A 267 -4.58 0.98 29.44
N ASP A 268 -5.82 1.41 29.23
CA ASP A 268 -6.14 2.29 28.11
C ASP A 268 -6.17 3.77 28.50
N PHE A 269 -5.95 4.61 27.49
CA PHE A 269 -5.99 6.06 27.55
C PHE A 269 -6.89 6.62 26.46
N HIS A 270 -7.82 7.47 26.90
CA HIS A 270 -8.63 8.30 26.03
C HIS A 270 -8.23 9.76 26.24
N LEU A 271 -7.60 10.35 25.23
CA LEU A 271 -7.13 11.73 25.22
C LEU A 271 -8.30 12.65 24.87
N LEU A 272 -8.44 13.78 25.56
CA LEU A 272 -9.53 14.74 25.34
C LEU A 272 -9.29 15.72 24.18
N ASN A 273 -8.23 15.51 23.39
CA ASN A 273 -7.97 16.30 22.21
C ASN A 273 -8.46 15.56 20.95
N HIS A 274 -8.60 16.28 19.84
CA HIS A 274 -9.04 15.77 18.55
C HIS A 274 -8.29 16.47 17.42
N ALA A 275 -8.35 15.91 16.21
CA ALA A 275 -7.73 16.50 15.04
C ALA A 275 -8.27 17.92 14.70
N PRO A 276 -7.41 18.91 14.39
CA PRO A 276 -7.85 20.28 14.13
C PRO A 276 -8.65 20.41 12.83
N ALA A 277 -9.82 21.04 12.88
CA ALA A 277 -10.63 21.29 11.69
C ALA A 277 -10.04 22.40 10.79
N VAL A 278 -9.73 22.08 9.54
CA VAL A 278 -9.36 23.07 8.50
C VAL A 278 -10.63 23.60 7.83
N MET A 279 -11.04 24.82 8.21
CA MET A 279 -12.31 25.42 7.76
C MET A 279 -12.29 25.95 6.32
N SER A 280 -11.13 26.41 5.84
CA SER A 280 -10.99 26.93 4.49
C SER A 280 -9.54 26.84 4.02
N LEU A 281 -9.36 26.52 2.74
CA LEU A 281 -8.07 26.62 2.04
C LEU A 281 -8.34 27.28 0.69
N THR A 282 -7.55 28.28 0.31
CA THR A 282 -7.71 29.00 -0.97
C THR A 282 -6.35 29.19 -1.61
N ALA A 283 -6.26 28.92 -2.91
CA ALA A 283 -5.12 29.29 -3.75
C ALA A 283 -5.47 30.58 -4.49
N SER A 284 -4.55 31.55 -4.47
CA SER A 284 -4.71 32.81 -5.21
C SER A 284 -3.52 33.09 -6.12
N LEU A 285 -3.81 33.69 -7.27
CA LEU A 285 -2.82 34.18 -8.22
C LEU A 285 -3.05 35.67 -8.43
N ASN A 286 -2.04 36.49 -8.17
CA ASN A 286 -2.13 37.95 -8.25
C ASN A 286 -3.28 38.55 -7.42
N GLY A 287 -3.64 37.92 -6.30
CA GLY A 287 -4.72 38.35 -5.40
C GLY A 287 -6.12 37.85 -5.79
N GLU A 288 -6.28 37.16 -6.92
CA GLU A 288 -7.54 36.51 -7.32
C GLU A 288 -7.55 35.05 -6.87
N VAL A 289 -8.64 34.60 -6.26
CA VAL A 289 -8.80 33.20 -5.86
C VAL A 289 -9.05 32.35 -7.10
N ILE A 290 -8.13 31.42 -7.36
CA ILE A 290 -8.18 30.51 -8.52
C ILE A 290 -8.57 29.08 -8.15
N ALA A 291 -8.55 28.75 -6.85
CA ALA A 291 -9.10 27.50 -6.33
C ALA A 291 -9.41 27.63 -4.84
N SER A 292 -10.34 26.81 -4.37
CA SER A 292 -10.66 26.68 -2.94
C SER A 292 -10.86 25.23 -2.57
N LEU A 293 -10.77 24.93 -1.26
CA LEU A 293 -11.21 23.66 -0.72
C LEU A 293 -12.63 23.40 -1.17
N LEU A 294 -12.83 22.28 -1.87
CA LEU A 294 -14.16 21.86 -2.27
C LEU A 294 -14.91 21.36 -1.03
N PRO A 295 -16.22 21.63 -0.92
CA PRO A 295 -17.03 20.97 0.08
C PRO A 295 -16.95 19.44 -0.13
N PRO A 296 -17.06 18.65 0.95
CA PRO A 296 -17.14 17.20 0.81
C PRO A 296 -18.30 16.83 -0.12
N GLY A 297 -18.06 15.84 -0.98
CA GLY A 297 -19.09 15.29 -1.86
C GLY A 297 -20.15 14.49 -1.10
N PRO A 298 -21.08 13.84 -1.80
CA PRO A 298 -21.94 12.83 -1.20
C PRO A 298 -21.10 11.77 -0.46
N PRO A 299 -21.53 11.30 0.72
CA PRO A 299 -20.82 10.27 1.46
C PRO A 299 -20.61 9.03 0.58
N LYS A 300 -19.40 8.49 0.63
CA LYS A 300 -19.02 7.24 -0.03
C LYS A 300 -18.66 6.18 1.00
N PRO A 301 -18.73 4.88 0.66
CA PRO A 301 -18.33 3.81 1.56
C PRO A 301 -16.93 4.01 2.15
N SER A 302 -15.98 4.43 1.32
CA SER A 302 -14.61 4.68 1.77
C SER A 302 -14.52 5.83 2.80
N ASP A 303 -15.44 6.80 2.86
CA ASP A 303 -15.36 7.91 3.82
C ASP A 303 -15.39 7.45 5.29
N GLY A 304 -15.88 6.24 5.56
CA GLY A 304 -15.82 5.61 6.89
C GLY A 304 -14.47 4.97 7.24
N ILE A 305 -13.55 4.86 6.27
CA ILE A 305 -12.19 4.36 6.48
C ILE A 305 -11.27 5.55 6.74
N GLU A 306 -10.90 5.75 8.00
CA GLU A 306 -10.09 6.90 8.43
C GLU A 306 -8.64 6.84 7.96
N ASP A 307 -8.07 5.65 7.73
CA ASP A 307 -6.67 5.51 7.32
C ASP A 307 -6.44 6.09 5.91
N PRO A 308 -5.65 7.18 5.75
CA PRO A 308 -5.31 7.74 4.44
C PRO A 308 -4.37 6.84 3.62
N GLU A 309 -3.78 5.83 4.24
CA GLU A 309 -2.87 4.85 3.65
C GLU A 309 -3.57 3.51 3.41
N ARG A 310 -4.90 3.47 3.34
CA ARG A 310 -5.64 2.23 3.09
C ARG A 310 -5.46 1.69 1.66
N PHE A 311 -5.52 2.57 0.68
CA PHE A 311 -5.56 2.22 -0.74
C PHE A 311 -4.20 2.46 -1.40
N LEU A 312 -3.89 1.67 -2.43
CA LEU A 312 -2.63 1.70 -3.18
C LEU A 312 -1.39 1.55 -2.28
N SER A 313 -1.52 0.72 -1.24
CA SER A 313 -0.54 0.55 -0.18
C SER A 313 -0.45 -0.88 0.33
N TYR A 314 -1.21 -1.82 -0.25
CA TYR A 314 -1.24 -3.23 0.19
C TYR A 314 0.18 -3.82 0.31
N LYS A 315 1.03 -3.53 -0.68
CA LYS A 315 2.44 -3.95 -0.71
C LYS A 315 3.38 -3.14 0.19
N GLY A 316 2.88 -2.10 0.85
CA GLY A 316 3.62 -1.16 1.68
C GLY A 316 3.70 0.24 1.05
N LEU A 317 4.52 1.10 1.67
CA LEU A 317 4.67 2.49 1.28
C LEU A 317 6.14 2.88 1.22
N ASP A 318 6.46 3.68 0.22
CA ASP A 318 7.78 4.30 0.06
C ASP A 318 7.86 5.69 0.69
N SER A 319 9.09 6.14 0.88
CA SER A 319 9.44 7.51 1.23
C SER A 319 9.97 8.29 0.03
N ARG A 320 10.15 9.60 0.19
CA ARG A 320 10.84 10.44 -0.80
C ARG A 320 12.25 9.95 -1.11
N LYS A 321 12.97 9.53 -0.07
CA LYS A 321 14.33 9.01 -0.21
C LYS A 321 14.32 7.68 -0.96
N GLY A 322 13.45 6.75 -0.59
CA GLY A 322 13.27 5.47 -1.29
C GLY A 322 12.94 5.64 -2.78
N ALA A 323 12.01 6.55 -3.11
CA ALA A 323 11.68 6.89 -4.51
C ALA A 323 12.87 7.44 -5.29
N CYS A 324 13.67 8.32 -4.67
CA CYS A 324 14.88 8.81 -5.32
C CYS A 324 15.89 7.69 -5.56
N GLU A 325 16.12 6.83 -4.57
CA GLU A 325 17.03 5.69 -4.68
C GLU A 325 16.56 4.70 -5.74
N TYR A 326 15.25 4.47 -5.87
CA TYR A 326 14.65 3.72 -6.98
C TYR A 326 14.97 4.37 -8.33
N TYR A 327 14.69 5.67 -8.48
CA TYR A 327 15.02 6.37 -9.71
C TYR A 327 16.50 6.36 -10.03
N ARG A 328 17.36 6.42 -9.02
CA ARG A 328 18.80 6.28 -9.22
C ARG A 328 19.13 4.90 -9.76
N ALA A 329 18.56 3.83 -9.18
CA ALA A 329 18.81 2.45 -9.60
C ALA A 329 18.36 2.16 -11.04
N ILE A 330 17.33 2.86 -11.53
CA ILE A 330 16.85 2.72 -12.92
C ILE A 330 17.39 3.80 -13.88
N GLY A 331 18.23 4.71 -13.40
CA GLY A 331 18.86 5.78 -14.20
C GLY A 331 17.99 7.01 -14.45
N GLY A 332 16.82 7.14 -13.81
CA GLY A 332 15.95 8.30 -13.92
C GLY A 332 16.50 9.58 -13.28
N VAL A 333 17.49 9.45 -12.38
CA VAL A 333 18.22 10.57 -11.76
C VAL A 333 19.71 10.31 -11.71
N SER A 334 20.51 11.38 -11.74
CA SER A 334 21.97 11.32 -11.54
C SER A 334 22.38 11.15 -10.06
N GLY A 335 21.50 11.49 -9.12
CA GLY A 335 21.77 11.36 -7.69
C GLY A 335 20.59 11.76 -6.81
N CYS A 336 20.80 11.61 -5.50
CA CYS A 336 19.80 11.87 -4.46
C CYS A 336 20.38 12.75 -3.36
N ALA A 337 19.65 13.79 -2.98
CA ALA A 337 19.95 14.52 -1.76
C ALA A 337 19.64 13.67 -0.51
N ALA A 338 20.02 14.18 0.67
CA ALA A 338 19.78 13.50 1.94
C ALA A 338 18.27 13.38 2.25
N ASP A 339 17.49 14.40 1.90
CA ASP A 339 16.03 14.42 2.05
C ASP A 339 15.28 13.70 0.91
N GLY A 340 16.00 13.06 -0.02
CA GLY A 340 15.40 12.41 -1.19
C GLY A 340 15.03 13.36 -2.33
N THR A 341 15.45 14.63 -2.30
CA THR A 341 15.32 15.51 -3.47
C THR A 341 16.07 14.92 -4.68
N LEU A 342 15.39 14.87 -5.83
CA LEU A 342 15.91 14.34 -7.09
C LEU A 342 16.99 15.26 -7.68
N ILE A 343 18.14 14.72 -8.06
CA ILE A 343 19.25 15.48 -8.68
C ILE A 343 19.46 15.02 -10.11
N GLY A 344 19.38 15.95 -11.07
CA GLY A 344 19.58 15.66 -12.50
C GLY A 344 18.57 14.62 -13.01
N SER A 345 17.29 14.94 -12.90
CA SER A 345 16.18 14.07 -13.28
C SER A 345 15.90 14.09 -14.77
N VAL A 346 15.58 12.94 -15.36
CA VAL A 346 15.03 12.84 -16.72
C VAL A 346 13.71 13.63 -16.81
N THR A 347 13.43 14.20 -17.99
CA THR A 347 12.14 14.85 -18.30
C THR A 347 11.29 13.94 -19.17
N PHE A 348 9.97 14.10 -19.15
CA PHE A 348 9.06 13.30 -19.97
C PHE A 348 9.40 13.35 -21.47
N ASP A 349 9.70 14.55 -21.97
CA ASP A 349 10.09 14.74 -23.37
C ASP A 349 11.38 13.98 -23.73
N ARG A 350 12.39 14.02 -22.85
CA ARG A 350 13.62 13.21 -23.01
C ARG A 350 13.33 11.72 -22.97
N TRP A 351 12.48 11.25 -22.05
CA TRP A 351 12.06 9.84 -22.00
C TRP A 351 11.40 9.43 -23.33
N LYS A 352 10.44 10.22 -23.83
CA LYS A 352 9.80 9.96 -25.15
C LYS A 352 10.81 9.96 -26.30
N GLN A 353 11.79 10.87 -26.28
CA GLN A 353 12.85 10.92 -27.28
C GLN A 353 13.69 9.65 -27.30
N GLN A 354 14.07 9.13 -26.13
CA GLN A 354 14.86 7.91 -26.00
C GLN A 354 14.10 6.67 -26.49
N HIS A 355 12.79 6.65 -26.32
CA HIS A 355 11.93 5.55 -26.78
C HIS A 355 11.33 5.79 -28.17
N GLY A 356 11.66 6.92 -28.81
CA GLY A 356 11.18 7.25 -30.15
C GLY A 356 9.66 7.37 -30.26
N MET A 357 9.00 7.78 -29.18
CA MET A 357 7.56 8.07 -29.16
C MET A 357 7.27 9.47 -29.69
N ALA A 358 6.02 9.75 -30.03
CA ALA A 358 5.60 11.04 -30.55
C ALA A 358 6.07 12.21 -29.67
N PRO A 359 6.67 13.26 -30.26
CA PRO A 359 6.75 13.55 -31.70
C PRO A 359 7.99 12.97 -32.42
N TYR A 360 8.81 12.15 -31.76
CA TYR A 360 10.08 11.64 -32.29
C TYR A 360 9.92 10.44 -33.22
N ASN A 361 8.84 9.66 -33.04
CA ASN A 361 8.31 8.60 -33.92
C ASN A 361 9.37 7.78 -34.69
N THR A 362 9.99 6.81 -34.02
CA THR A 362 10.90 5.84 -34.66
C THR A 362 10.21 4.53 -35.06
N GLY A 363 8.93 4.35 -34.68
CA GLY A 363 8.14 3.14 -34.95
C GLY A 363 6.63 3.42 -34.94
N THR A 364 5.82 2.35 -35.01
CA THR A 364 4.36 2.45 -34.94
C THR A 364 3.92 2.53 -33.49
N GLU A 365 3.41 3.71 -33.09
CA GLU A 365 2.80 3.94 -31.79
C GLU A 365 1.29 3.65 -31.87
N PHE A 366 0.76 2.91 -30.89
CA PHE A 366 -0.67 2.62 -30.74
C PHE A 366 -1.24 3.48 -29.62
N GLU A 367 -2.45 4.00 -29.81
CA GLU A 367 -3.09 4.95 -28.90
C GLU A 367 -4.54 4.54 -28.60
N ALA A 368 -4.96 4.72 -27.35
CA ALA A 368 -6.37 4.64 -26.95
C ALA A 368 -6.70 5.67 -25.87
N THR A 369 -7.86 6.31 -25.97
CA THR A 369 -8.40 7.25 -24.99
C THR A 369 -9.74 6.79 -24.43
N PHE A 370 -9.79 6.52 -23.13
CA PHE A 370 -10.98 5.99 -22.45
C PHE A 370 -11.01 6.40 -20.98
N VAL A 371 -12.19 6.33 -20.35
CA VAL A 371 -12.30 6.43 -18.90
C VAL A 371 -12.12 5.04 -18.30
N ASN A 372 -11.13 4.87 -17.43
CA ASN A 372 -11.05 3.67 -16.60
C ASN A 372 -11.92 3.87 -15.36
N LYS A 373 -13.15 3.37 -15.44
CA LYS A 373 -14.21 3.63 -14.46
C LYS A 373 -14.00 2.79 -13.19
N VAL A 374 -13.45 1.58 -13.29
CA VAL A 374 -13.33 0.65 -12.16
C VAL A 374 -12.12 0.94 -11.27
N ASP A 375 -10.94 1.21 -11.86
CA ASP A 375 -9.72 1.27 -11.08
C ASP A 375 -9.56 2.60 -10.38
N LEU A 376 -9.37 3.71 -11.12
CA LEU A 376 -9.05 5.02 -10.52
C LEU A 376 -10.03 6.14 -10.92
N ASN A 377 -11.05 5.83 -11.73
CA ASN A 377 -11.94 6.81 -12.35
C ASN A 377 -11.15 7.98 -12.98
N LEU A 378 -10.13 7.63 -13.78
CA LEU A 378 -9.31 8.59 -14.52
C LEU A 378 -9.58 8.42 -16.02
N THR A 379 -9.57 9.53 -16.74
CA THR A 379 -9.55 9.51 -18.19
C THR A 379 -8.11 9.28 -18.63
N ARG A 380 -7.87 8.17 -19.32
CA ARG A 380 -6.56 7.71 -19.73
C ARG A 380 -6.38 7.98 -21.21
N ASN A 381 -5.30 8.66 -21.57
CA ASN A 381 -4.79 8.73 -22.93
C ASN A 381 -3.51 7.86 -22.95
N HIS A 382 -3.66 6.63 -23.43
CA HIS A 382 -2.65 5.58 -23.38
C HIS A 382 -1.92 5.46 -24.70
N HIS A 383 -0.61 5.24 -24.61
CA HIS A 383 0.29 5.05 -25.73
C HIS A 383 1.19 3.84 -25.49
N GLY A 384 1.49 3.10 -26.55
CA GLY A 384 2.39 1.96 -26.52
C GLY A 384 3.17 1.82 -27.83
N ILE A 385 4.43 1.43 -27.73
CA ILE A 385 5.31 1.22 -28.88
C ILE A 385 6.25 0.03 -28.64
N ARG A 386 6.52 -0.73 -29.70
CA ARG A 386 7.68 -1.64 -29.76
C ARG A 386 8.86 -0.88 -30.36
N VAL A 387 9.90 -0.70 -29.56
CA VAL A 387 11.17 -0.06 -29.99
C VAL A 387 12.13 -1.11 -30.55
N GLY A 388 12.12 -2.32 -29.99
CA GLY A 388 12.91 -3.48 -30.40
C GLY A 388 12.40 -4.77 -29.75
N ASP A 389 13.05 -5.90 -30.01
CA ASP A 389 12.59 -7.22 -29.54
C ASP A 389 12.52 -7.32 -28.00
N ASP A 390 13.48 -6.72 -27.29
CA ASP A 390 13.53 -6.64 -25.83
C ASP A 390 13.29 -5.21 -25.32
N HIS A 391 12.56 -4.41 -26.11
CA HIS A 391 12.33 -3.00 -25.80
C HIS A 391 10.92 -2.55 -26.13
N LEU A 392 10.10 -2.44 -25.09
CA LEU A 392 8.76 -1.85 -25.14
C LEU A 392 8.71 -0.58 -24.29
N ALA A 393 7.90 0.37 -24.71
CA ALA A 393 7.62 1.56 -23.92
C ALA A 393 6.13 1.89 -23.98
N PHE A 394 5.59 2.29 -22.84
CA PHE A 394 4.21 2.73 -22.67
C PHE A 394 4.20 4.01 -21.85
N TYR A 395 3.28 4.91 -22.15
CA TYR A 395 2.90 5.94 -21.21
C TYR A 395 1.41 6.14 -21.20
N VAL A 396 0.93 6.72 -20.12
CA VAL A 396 -0.45 7.14 -19.97
C VAL A 396 -0.49 8.52 -19.37
N CYS A 397 -1.11 9.46 -20.08
CA CYS A 397 -1.45 10.74 -19.51
C CYS A 397 -2.82 10.63 -18.84
N ASN A 398 -2.84 10.87 -17.53
CA ASN A 398 -3.99 10.71 -16.68
C ASN A 398 -4.66 12.06 -16.48
N HIS A 399 -5.90 12.16 -16.93
CA HIS A 399 -6.74 13.33 -16.76
C HIS A 399 -7.84 13.02 -15.74
N LEU A 400 -8.44 14.06 -15.16
CA LEU A 400 -9.62 13.87 -14.31
C LEU A 400 -10.69 13.06 -15.04
N GLY A 401 -11.24 12.07 -14.34
CA GLY A 401 -12.38 11.31 -14.84
C GLY A 401 -13.68 12.10 -14.78
N PRO A 402 -14.78 11.46 -15.20
CA PRO A 402 -16.09 12.06 -15.19
C PRO A 402 -16.59 12.29 -13.76
N ALA A 403 -17.41 13.33 -13.59
CA ALA A 403 -18.00 13.68 -12.30
C ALA A 403 -19.07 12.67 -11.83
N ASP A 404 -19.66 11.93 -12.77
CA ASP A 404 -20.66 10.87 -12.54
C ASP A 404 -20.62 9.84 -13.70
N GLU A 405 -21.47 8.81 -13.63
CA GLU A 405 -21.52 7.72 -14.62
C GLU A 405 -22.31 8.07 -15.90
N SER A 406 -22.79 9.30 -16.08
CA SER A 406 -23.56 9.67 -17.27
C SER A 406 -22.67 9.74 -18.50
N GLN A 407 -23.21 9.39 -19.68
CA GLN A 407 -22.49 9.50 -20.95
C GLN A 407 -22.02 10.94 -21.21
N ALA A 408 -22.78 11.96 -20.80
CA ALA A 408 -22.40 13.35 -20.95
C ALA A 408 -21.14 13.70 -20.13
N ALA A 409 -21.04 13.20 -18.90
CA ALA A 409 -19.85 13.37 -18.08
C ALA A 409 -18.64 12.62 -18.66
N VAL A 410 -18.84 11.41 -19.20
CA VAL A 410 -17.80 10.63 -19.91
C VAL A 410 -17.28 11.38 -21.14
N ASP A 411 -18.19 11.91 -21.97
CA ASP A 411 -17.84 12.69 -23.16
C ASP A 411 -17.01 13.92 -22.80
N ILE A 412 -17.44 14.69 -21.77
CA ILE A 412 -16.70 15.87 -21.28
C ILE A 412 -15.30 15.49 -20.78
N ALA A 413 -15.18 14.38 -20.05
CA ALA A 413 -13.91 13.94 -19.49
C ALA A 413 -12.92 13.54 -20.61
N ILE A 414 -13.39 12.81 -21.61
CA ILE A 414 -12.61 12.43 -22.79
C ILE A 414 -12.24 13.64 -23.65
N ASP A 415 -13.17 14.57 -23.89
CA ASP A 415 -12.89 15.80 -24.64
C ASP A 415 -11.80 16.64 -23.96
N ASN A 416 -11.83 16.73 -22.63
CA ASN A 416 -10.78 17.40 -21.86
C ASN A 416 -9.43 16.70 -22.00
N ALA A 417 -9.39 15.36 -21.95
CA ALA A 417 -8.15 14.60 -22.12
C ALA A 417 -7.54 14.81 -23.52
N VAL A 418 -8.35 14.70 -24.57
CA VAL A 418 -7.92 14.97 -25.96
C VAL A 418 -7.44 16.41 -26.14
N ALA A 419 -8.03 17.37 -25.42
CA ALA A 419 -7.59 18.77 -25.40
C ALA A 419 -6.38 19.04 -24.50
N GLY A 420 -5.82 18.03 -23.82
CA GLY A 420 -4.69 18.17 -22.89
C GLY A 420 -5.01 18.92 -21.60
N ARG A 421 -6.28 19.00 -21.20
CA ARG A 421 -6.77 19.71 -20.01
C ARG A 421 -6.97 18.77 -18.83
N ASN A 422 -6.98 19.30 -17.61
CA ASN A 422 -7.15 18.53 -16.38
C ASN A 422 -6.11 17.40 -16.22
N LEU A 423 -4.92 17.56 -16.81
CA LEU A 423 -3.83 16.60 -16.70
C LEU A 423 -3.36 16.52 -15.24
N VAL A 424 -3.48 15.34 -14.63
CA VAL A 424 -2.99 15.03 -13.29
C VAL A 424 -1.50 14.71 -13.33
N ALA A 425 -1.12 13.72 -14.16
CA ALA A 425 0.26 13.29 -14.38
C ALA A 425 0.33 12.39 -15.61
N CYS A 426 1.49 12.28 -16.25
CA CYS A 426 1.77 11.21 -17.21
C CYS A 426 2.66 10.15 -16.54
N VAL A 427 2.21 8.91 -16.49
CA VAL A 427 2.99 7.78 -15.97
C VAL A 427 3.58 7.02 -17.15
N ALA A 428 4.88 6.74 -17.09
CA ALA A 428 5.57 6.01 -18.13
C ALA A 428 6.17 4.72 -17.58
N MET A 429 6.18 3.69 -18.42
CA MET A 429 6.76 2.39 -18.13
C MET A 429 7.51 1.88 -19.36
N ASP A 430 8.73 1.41 -19.18
CA ASP A 430 9.47 0.72 -20.24
C ASP A 430 9.94 -0.66 -19.76
N TYR A 431 9.85 -1.64 -20.66
CA TYR A 431 10.49 -2.93 -20.53
C TYR A 431 11.74 -2.87 -21.41
N SER A 432 12.91 -2.69 -20.79
CA SER A 432 14.15 -2.54 -21.55
C SER A 432 15.39 -2.94 -20.74
N VAL A 433 16.47 -3.26 -21.45
CA VAL A 433 17.78 -3.57 -20.86
C VAL A 433 18.43 -2.30 -20.31
N SER A 434 18.96 -2.37 -19.10
CA SER A 434 19.90 -1.37 -18.56
C SER A 434 21.27 -2.02 -18.42
N PRO A 435 22.31 -1.56 -19.14
CA PRO A 435 23.62 -2.21 -19.12
C PRO A 435 24.19 -2.35 -17.70
N GLY A 436 24.63 -3.57 -17.35
CA GLY A 436 25.18 -3.89 -16.04
C GLY A 436 24.15 -4.02 -14.91
N VAL A 437 22.87 -4.12 -15.23
CA VAL A 437 21.76 -4.26 -14.27
C VAL A 437 20.92 -5.49 -14.62
N ASN A 438 20.39 -6.21 -13.62
CA ASN A 438 19.50 -7.37 -13.81
C ASN A 438 20.08 -8.47 -14.73
N GLY A 439 21.42 -8.62 -14.74
CA GLY A 439 22.12 -9.54 -15.62
C GLY A 439 21.97 -9.22 -17.12
N ASP A 440 21.88 -7.93 -17.47
CA ASP A 440 21.65 -7.44 -18.83
C ASP A 440 20.33 -7.95 -19.46
N ARG A 441 19.35 -8.30 -18.61
CA ARG A 441 18.00 -8.67 -19.05
C ARG A 441 17.04 -7.49 -18.91
N PRO A 442 16.08 -7.35 -19.84
CA PRO A 442 15.06 -6.31 -19.73
C PRO A 442 14.20 -6.51 -18.48
N PHE A 443 13.71 -5.40 -17.93
CA PHE A 443 12.77 -5.37 -16.81
C PHE A 443 11.92 -4.11 -16.91
N ILE A 444 10.79 -4.10 -16.19
CA ILE A 444 9.87 -2.97 -16.19
C ILE A 444 10.34 -1.90 -15.20
N LYS A 445 10.33 -0.65 -15.67
CA LYS A 445 10.66 0.57 -14.91
C LYS A 445 9.43 1.46 -14.81
N TYR A 446 9.30 2.23 -13.73
CA TYR A 446 8.23 3.22 -13.56
C TYR A 446 8.79 4.63 -13.58
N PHE A 447 8.06 5.56 -14.18
CA PHE A 447 8.33 7.00 -14.11
C PHE A 447 7.02 7.75 -13.96
N ILE A 448 7.01 8.80 -13.14
CA ILE A 448 5.87 9.70 -13.01
C ILE A 448 6.33 11.07 -13.44
N PHE A 449 5.62 11.65 -14.39
CA PHE A 449 5.86 13.00 -14.86
C PHE A 449 4.69 13.91 -14.50
N GLY A 450 5.01 15.03 -13.86
CA GLY A 450 4.03 16.08 -13.58
C GLY A 450 3.56 16.76 -14.87
N PRO A 451 2.54 17.62 -14.79
CA PRO A 451 2.01 18.30 -15.96
C PRO A 451 3.02 19.21 -16.68
N SER A 452 4.13 19.58 -16.04
CA SER A 452 5.22 20.33 -16.70
C SER A 452 6.30 19.43 -17.32
N GLY A 453 6.15 18.10 -17.21
CA GLY A 453 7.09 17.10 -17.72
C GLY A 453 8.27 16.81 -16.79
N GLU A 454 8.26 17.35 -15.58
CA GLU A 454 9.22 17.07 -14.52
C GLU A 454 9.00 15.68 -13.94
N LEU A 455 10.07 14.97 -13.57
CA LEU A 455 9.97 13.72 -12.84
C LEU A 455 9.48 14.00 -11.40
N LEU A 456 8.45 13.28 -10.98
CA LEU A 456 7.87 13.36 -9.64
C LEU A 456 8.16 12.09 -8.85
N PRO A 457 8.57 12.17 -7.57
CA PRO A 457 8.80 11.00 -6.74
C PRO A 457 7.52 10.37 -6.19
N SER A 458 6.39 11.08 -6.27
CA SER A 458 5.09 10.65 -5.74
C SER A 458 3.93 11.07 -6.63
N VAL A 459 2.79 10.41 -6.43
CA VAL A 459 1.51 10.82 -6.98
C VAL A 459 0.37 10.44 -6.03
N ASN A 460 -0.72 11.19 -6.08
CA ASN A 460 -1.97 10.88 -5.38
C ASN A 460 -3.04 10.42 -6.39
N LEU A 461 -3.19 9.11 -6.57
CA LEU A 461 -4.09 8.52 -7.56
C LEU A 461 -5.46 8.13 -7.01
N ASP A 462 -5.59 7.95 -5.69
CA ASP A 462 -6.81 7.50 -5.02
C ASP A 462 -7.53 8.63 -4.26
N GLY A 463 -6.95 9.83 -4.24
CA GLY A 463 -7.45 10.96 -3.48
C GLY A 463 -7.02 10.99 -2.02
N ARG A 464 -6.26 9.99 -1.56
CA ARG A 464 -5.79 9.85 -0.18
C ARG A 464 -4.28 9.97 -0.10
N ARG A 465 -3.82 11.22 0.03
CA ARG A 465 -2.41 11.65 0.11
C ARG A 465 -1.50 11.19 -1.03
N GLU A 466 -0.32 11.79 -1.07
CA GLU A 466 0.77 11.39 -1.96
C GLU A 466 1.36 10.05 -1.53
N LYS A 467 1.64 9.19 -2.52
CA LYS A 467 2.35 7.92 -2.34
C LYS A 467 3.52 7.85 -3.29
N PHE A 468 4.64 7.34 -2.81
CA PHE A 468 5.92 7.35 -3.51
C PHE A 468 6.09 6.11 -4.41
N VAL A 469 6.93 6.24 -5.44
CA VAL A 469 7.34 5.11 -6.29
C VAL A 469 8.44 4.28 -5.62
N PRO A 470 8.58 2.98 -5.97
CA PRO A 470 7.71 2.20 -6.86
C PRO A 470 6.41 1.69 -6.20
N GLY A 471 6.25 1.86 -4.88
CA GLY A 471 5.17 1.36 -4.03
C GLY A 471 3.77 1.65 -4.56
N VAL A 472 3.51 2.90 -4.94
CA VAL A 472 2.21 3.32 -5.52
C VAL A 472 1.85 2.59 -6.81
N CYS A 473 2.85 2.09 -7.56
CA CYS A 473 2.64 1.40 -8.83
C CYS A 473 2.53 -0.13 -8.64
N VAL A 474 3.45 -0.72 -7.87
CA VAL A 474 3.48 -2.18 -7.62
C VAL A 474 2.23 -2.67 -6.89
N ALA A 475 1.50 -1.79 -6.20
CA ALA A 475 0.21 -2.12 -5.61
C ALA A 475 -0.79 -2.68 -6.66
N CYS A 476 -0.68 -2.30 -7.94
CA CYS A 476 -1.50 -2.87 -9.02
C CYS A 476 -0.67 -3.73 -9.99
N HIS A 477 0.59 -3.34 -10.25
CA HIS A 477 1.42 -3.86 -11.33
C HIS A 477 2.35 -5.02 -10.89
N GLY A 478 1.94 -5.84 -9.92
CA GLY A 478 2.75 -6.94 -9.42
C GLY A 478 3.85 -6.45 -8.48
N GLY A 479 5.11 -6.77 -8.72
CA GLY A 479 6.23 -6.41 -7.85
C GLY A 479 6.72 -7.60 -7.04
N GLU A 480 7.03 -8.72 -7.69
CA GLU A 480 7.48 -9.94 -7.00
C GLU A 480 8.78 -9.76 -6.22
N HIS A 481 9.55 -8.69 -6.41
CA HIS A 481 10.77 -8.40 -5.63
C HIS A 481 10.63 -7.17 -4.73
N TYR A 482 9.44 -6.56 -4.65
CA TYR A 482 9.17 -5.42 -3.79
C TYR A 482 8.65 -5.86 -2.41
N ALA A 483 9.30 -5.42 -1.34
CA ALA A 483 9.03 -5.88 0.02
C ALA A 483 8.75 -4.71 0.97
N GLY A 484 7.57 -4.10 0.87
CA GLY A 484 7.15 -3.03 1.80
C GLY A 484 7.60 -1.64 1.35
N SER A 485 8.89 -1.47 1.12
CA SER A 485 9.52 -0.21 0.73
C SER A 485 10.82 -0.45 -0.04
N TYR A 486 11.24 0.57 -0.78
CA TYR A 486 12.51 0.63 -1.48
C TYR A 486 13.62 1.10 -0.52
N PRO A 487 14.75 0.39 -0.42
CA PRO A 487 15.81 0.74 0.52
C PRO A 487 16.37 2.16 0.31
N GLU A 488 16.43 2.93 1.39
CA GLU A 488 16.92 4.31 1.39
C GLU A 488 18.45 4.43 1.38
N ASP A 489 19.15 3.35 1.71
CA ASP A 489 20.62 3.27 1.73
C ASP A 489 21.22 3.01 0.33
N GLY A 490 20.36 2.86 -0.68
CA GLY A 490 20.75 2.58 -2.06
C GLY A 490 21.10 1.13 -2.34
N SER A 491 20.78 0.20 -1.42
CA SER A 491 20.96 -1.24 -1.61
C SER A 491 19.85 -1.91 -2.42
N GLY A 492 18.82 -1.16 -2.82
CA GLY A 492 17.68 -1.69 -3.56
C GLY A 492 18.03 -2.25 -4.94
N VAL A 493 17.29 -3.26 -5.37
CA VAL A 493 17.38 -3.83 -6.72
C VAL A 493 16.53 -3.03 -7.70
N ALA A 494 17.03 -2.80 -8.92
CA ALA A 494 16.31 -2.04 -9.94
C ALA A 494 15.05 -2.78 -10.45
N ASN A 495 15.18 -4.10 -10.65
CA ASN A 495 14.08 -4.95 -11.07
C ASN A 495 13.21 -5.35 -9.88
N VAL A 496 12.14 -4.59 -9.68
CA VAL A 496 11.16 -4.84 -8.60
C VAL A 496 10.20 -6.00 -8.90
N GLY A 497 10.32 -6.67 -10.06
CA GLY A 497 9.40 -7.73 -10.50
C GLY A 497 8.06 -7.15 -10.96
N ALA A 498 8.08 -6.07 -11.74
CA ALA A 498 6.85 -5.43 -12.22
C ALA A 498 6.29 -6.13 -13.46
N SER A 499 4.98 -5.96 -13.68
CA SER A 499 4.22 -6.41 -14.86
C SER A 499 3.32 -5.28 -15.39
N TYR A 500 3.01 -5.28 -16.69
CA TYR A 500 1.97 -4.38 -17.23
C TYR A 500 0.56 -4.81 -16.78
N LEU A 501 -0.46 -3.98 -17.05
CA LEU A 501 -1.86 -4.37 -16.84
C LEU A 501 -2.53 -4.59 -18.19
N PRO A 502 -3.32 -5.67 -18.36
CA PRO A 502 -4.11 -5.87 -19.56
C PRO A 502 -5.18 -4.78 -19.70
N PHE A 503 -5.45 -4.42 -20.95
CA PHE A 503 -6.49 -3.46 -21.31
C PHE A 503 -7.86 -4.13 -21.31
N ASP A 504 -8.49 -4.15 -20.14
CA ASP A 504 -9.81 -4.75 -19.89
C ASP A 504 -10.95 -3.82 -20.31
N VAL A 505 -11.45 -4.03 -21.54
CA VAL A 505 -12.47 -3.17 -22.17
C VAL A 505 -13.77 -3.08 -21.37
N ASP A 506 -14.12 -4.09 -20.57
CA ASP A 506 -15.32 -4.08 -19.72
C ASP A 506 -15.25 -3.04 -18.60
N ASN A 507 -14.03 -2.76 -18.13
CA ASN A 507 -13.74 -1.81 -17.07
C ASN A 507 -13.68 -0.37 -17.56
N TYR A 508 -13.94 -0.13 -18.85
CA TYR A 508 -13.83 1.18 -19.48
C TYR A 508 -15.19 1.81 -19.84
N ALA A 509 -15.18 3.12 -20.02
CA ALA A 509 -16.23 3.89 -20.68
C ALA A 509 -15.61 4.72 -21.81
N PHE A 510 -16.38 4.91 -22.88
CA PHE A 510 -15.91 5.49 -24.13
C PHE A 510 -16.78 6.67 -24.53
N SER A 511 -16.24 7.53 -25.39
CA SER A 511 -16.95 8.70 -25.90
C SER A 511 -18.07 8.30 -26.88
N SER A 512 -19.07 9.15 -27.04
CA SER A 512 -20.06 9.06 -28.11
C SER A 512 -19.56 9.62 -29.46
N GLN A 513 -18.41 10.31 -29.46
CA GLN A 513 -17.81 10.95 -30.65
C GLN A 513 -17.11 9.95 -31.57
N ASP A 514 -17.23 10.16 -32.89
CA ASP A 514 -16.55 9.35 -33.93
C ASP A 514 -15.02 9.33 -33.69
N GLY A 515 -14.41 8.15 -33.80
CA GLY A 515 -12.97 7.94 -33.57
C GLY A 515 -12.61 7.68 -32.11
N LEU A 516 -13.52 7.96 -31.17
CA LEU A 516 -13.33 7.76 -29.73
C LEU A 516 -14.37 6.80 -29.13
N ARG A 517 -15.27 6.23 -29.95
CA ARG A 517 -16.20 5.19 -29.51
C ARG A 517 -15.46 3.91 -29.20
N LYS A 518 -16.07 3.05 -28.37
CA LYS A 518 -15.58 1.70 -28.07
C LYS A 518 -15.14 0.97 -29.34
N GLY A 519 -16.05 0.84 -30.31
CA GLY A 519 -15.81 0.11 -31.56
C GLY A 519 -14.66 0.67 -32.41
N ASP A 520 -14.42 1.99 -32.35
CA ASP A 520 -13.35 2.64 -33.12
C ASP A 520 -11.96 2.35 -32.53
N GLN A 521 -11.89 2.03 -31.24
CA GLN A 521 -10.64 1.84 -30.49
C GLN A 521 -10.27 0.38 -30.24
N LEU A 522 -11.18 -0.58 -30.47
CA LEU A 522 -10.94 -2.01 -30.18
C LEU A 522 -9.68 -2.56 -30.87
N ALA A 523 -9.42 -2.16 -32.11
CA ALA A 523 -8.24 -2.61 -32.86
C ALA A 523 -6.93 -2.11 -32.20
N GLU A 524 -6.87 -0.86 -31.76
CA GLU A 524 -5.70 -0.31 -31.07
C GLU A 524 -5.53 -0.94 -29.68
N ILE A 525 -6.63 -1.10 -28.93
CA ILE A 525 -6.61 -1.75 -27.61
C ILE A 525 -6.11 -3.20 -27.71
N ARG A 526 -6.52 -3.95 -28.74
CA ARG A 526 -5.99 -5.29 -28.99
C ARG A 526 -4.49 -5.27 -29.26
N ARG A 527 -3.99 -4.32 -30.04
CA ARG A 527 -2.54 -4.20 -30.32
C ARG A 527 -1.76 -3.83 -29.07
N LEU A 528 -2.31 -2.95 -28.24
CA LEU A 528 -1.74 -2.66 -26.92
C LEU A 528 -1.66 -3.93 -26.06
N ASN A 529 -2.72 -4.74 -25.98
CA ASN A 529 -2.70 -6.04 -25.30
C ASN A 529 -1.68 -7.02 -25.88
N GLN A 530 -1.51 -7.05 -27.21
CA GLN A 530 -0.50 -7.90 -27.87
C GLN A 530 0.92 -7.50 -27.49
N LEU A 531 1.21 -6.20 -27.42
CA LEU A 531 2.52 -5.73 -26.95
C LEU A 531 2.82 -6.20 -25.51
N LEU A 532 1.81 -6.30 -24.64
CA LEU A 532 2.03 -6.80 -23.27
C LEU A 532 2.57 -8.23 -23.25
N LEU A 533 2.14 -9.07 -24.19
CA LEU A 533 2.59 -10.46 -24.31
C LEU A 533 4.06 -10.59 -24.71
N GLU A 534 4.68 -9.52 -25.20
CA GLU A 534 6.09 -9.47 -25.61
C GLU A 534 7.02 -8.96 -24.50
N SER A 535 6.44 -8.59 -23.35
CA SER A 535 7.19 -8.20 -22.17
C SER A 535 7.58 -9.45 -21.33
N ASN A 536 7.50 -9.35 -20.01
CA ASN A 536 7.56 -10.49 -19.11
C ASN A 536 6.20 -10.68 -18.41
N PRO A 537 5.13 -11.06 -19.16
CA PRO A 537 3.80 -11.19 -18.59
C PRO A 537 3.73 -12.38 -17.62
N THR A 538 2.86 -12.28 -16.63
CA THR A 538 2.48 -13.43 -15.78
C THR A 538 1.67 -14.44 -16.59
N GLN A 539 1.57 -15.68 -16.08
CA GLN A 539 0.73 -16.70 -16.72
C GLN A 539 -0.75 -16.29 -16.77
N GLY A 540 -1.28 -15.69 -15.71
CA GLY A 540 -2.67 -15.20 -15.68
C GLY A 540 -2.93 -14.15 -16.77
N MET A 541 -2.00 -13.23 -17.01
CA MET A 541 -2.13 -12.26 -18.10
C MET A 541 -2.11 -12.92 -19.48
N VAL A 542 -1.21 -13.89 -19.69
CA VAL A 542 -1.15 -14.66 -20.94
C VAL A 542 -2.47 -15.39 -21.20
N ASP A 543 -3.00 -16.08 -20.19
CA ASP A 543 -4.25 -16.84 -20.29
C ASP A 543 -5.43 -15.93 -20.61
N LEU A 544 -5.56 -14.81 -19.88
CA LEU A 544 -6.65 -13.84 -20.06
C LEU A 544 -6.64 -13.20 -21.45
N ILE A 545 -5.48 -12.65 -21.89
CA ILE A 545 -5.38 -11.98 -23.20
C ILE A 545 -5.60 -12.99 -24.34
N THR A 546 -5.02 -14.20 -24.21
CA THR A 546 -5.21 -15.25 -25.21
C THR A 546 -6.68 -15.64 -25.34
N ALA A 547 -7.38 -15.78 -24.22
CA ALA A 547 -8.79 -16.12 -24.20
C ALA A 547 -9.67 -15.02 -24.81
N TRP A 548 -9.44 -13.75 -24.45
CA TRP A 548 -10.18 -12.62 -25.02
C TRP A 548 -10.13 -12.58 -26.54
N TYR A 549 -8.99 -12.92 -27.15
CA TYR A 549 -8.81 -12.81 -28.60
C TYR A 549 -8.76 -14.15 -29.34
N ALA A 550 -9.20 -15.25 -28.72
CA ALA A 550 -9.17 -16.59 -29.31
C ALA A 550 -9.96 -16.68 -30.64
N GLY A 551 -10.99 -15.84 -30.81
CA GLY A 551 -11.76 -15.74 -32.06
C GLY A 551 -11.08 -14.97 -33.19
N GLY A 552 -9.91 -14.37 -32.95
CA GLY A 552 -9.10 -13.65 -33.94
C GLY A 552 -9.56 -12.23 -34.31
N GLY A 553 -10.72 -11.80 -33.80
CA GLY A 553 -11.26 -10.45 -33.99
C GLY A 553 -10.61 -9.39 -33.11
N ASP A 554 -10.97 -8.12 -33.35
CA ASP A 554 -10.47 -6.98 -32.56
C ASP A 554 -11.23 -6.78 -31.24
N ALA A 555 -12.47 -7.28 -31.16
CA ALA A 555 -13.25 -7.25 -29.94
C ALA A 555 -12.82 -8.38 -28.99
N PRO A 556 -12.50 -8.09 -27.71
CA PRO A 556 -12.26 -9.13 -26.72
C PRO A 556 -13.56 -9.88 -26.41
N ASP A 557 -13.46 -11.16 -26.05
CA ASP A 557 -14.57 -11.92 -25.47
C ASP A 557 -14.88 -11.45 -24.04
N GLU A 558 -15.73 -10.45 -23.93
CA GLU A 558 -16.22 -9.89 -22.66
C GLU A 558 -17.03 -10.92 -21.84
N SER A 559 -17.47 -12.04 -22.45
CA SER A 559 -18.20 -13.11 -21.76
C SER A 559 -17.30 -14.17 -21.12
N TYR A 560 -15.99 -14.09 -21.38
CA TYR A 560 -15.00 -15.05 -20.93
C TYR A 560 -15.03 -15.25 -19.41
N VAL A 561 -14.94 -16.53 -19.01
CA VAL A 561 -14.82 -17.00 -17.64
C VAL A 561 -13.75 -18.11 -17.63
N PRO A 562 -12.75 -18.05 -16.75
CA PRO A 562 -11.70 -19.07 -16.69
C PRO A 562 -12.27 -20.43 -16.33
N LEU A 563 -11.67 -21.49 -16.86
CA LEU A 563 -12.21 -22.85 -16.75
C LEU A 563 -12.47 -23.26 -15.29
N SER A 564 -11.59 -22.90 -14.36
CA SER A 564 -11.71 -23.17 -12.92
C SER A 564 -12.97 -22.58 -12.29
N TYR A 565 -13.52 -21.50 -12.85
CA TYR A 565 -14.76 -20.84 -12.39
C TYR A 565 -16.02 -21.35 -13.12
N THR A 566 -15.89 -22.25 -14.09
CA THR A 566 -17.03 -22.81 -14.83
C THR A 566 -17.60 -24.08 -14.19
N THR A 567 -17.01 -24.55 -13.09
CA THR A 567 -17.38 -25.83 -12.46
C THR A 567 -18.79 -25.79 -11.84
N THR A 568 -19.21 -24.64 -11.32
CA THR A 568 -20.54 -24.42 -10.78
C THR A 568 -21.13 -23.08 -11.23
N VAL A 569 -22.46 -22.97 -11.22
CA VAL A 569 -23.17 -21.70 -11.51
C VAL A 569 -22.77 -20.63 -10.50
N THR A 570 -22.57 -21.01 -9.25
CA THR A 570 -22.14 -20.12 -8.16
C THR A 570 -20.75 -19.54 -8.43
N ASP A 571 -19.76 -20.37 -8.81
CA ASP A 571 -18.41 -19.92 -9.16
C ASP A 571 -18.41 -18.98 -10.38
N THR A 572 -19.19 -19.32 -11.41
CA THR A 572 -19.32 -18.47 -12.61
C THR A 572 -19.94 -17.12 -12.26
N THR A 573 -20.93 -17.11 -11.37
CA THR A 573 -21.59 -15.89 -10.92
C THR A 573 -20.65 -15.03 -10.08
N TYR A 574 -19.90 -15.65 -9.17
CA TYR A 574 -18.89 -14.97 -8.36
C TYR A 574 -17.79 -14.35 -9.21
N TYR A 575 -17.24 -15.10 -10.18
CA TYR A 575 -16.24 -14.53 -11.08
C TYR A 575 -16.78 -13.31 -11.82
N ARG A 576 -17.98 -13.42 -12.41
CA ARG A 576 -18.58 -12.34 -13.21
C ARG A 576 -18.93 -11.09 -12.41
N ASN A 577 -19.38 -11.27 -11.18
CA ASN A 577 -19.94 -10.18 -10.37
C ASN A 577 -18.95 -9.61 -9.34
N VAL A 578 -17.87 -10.33 -9.03
CA VAL A 578 -16.86 -9.91 -8.03
C VAL A 578 -15.47 -9.86 -8.63
N ILE A 579 -14.94 -10.99 -9.10
CA ILE A 579 -13.53 -11.08 -9.51
C ILE A 579 -13.25 -10.24 -10.75
N LYS A 580 -14.00 -10.46 -11.83
CA LYS A 580 -13.88 -9.72 -13.08
C LYS A 580 -13.94 -8.20 -12.88
N PRO A 581 -14.96 -7.63 -12.20
CA PRO A 581 -15.09 -6.19 -12.07
C PRO A 581 -14.22 -5.55 -10.99
N TYR A 582 -13.70 -6.27 -10.00
CA TYR A 582 -13.02 -5.61 -8.86
C TYR A 582 -11.62 -6.16 -8.53
N CYS A 583 -11.26 -7.34 -9.02
CA CYS A 583 -10.00 -7.99 -8.67
C CYS A 583 -9.09 -8.20 -9.89
N ARG A 584 -9.68 -8.62 -11.01
CA ARG A 584 -8.97 -9.17 -12.18
C ARG A 584 -7.84 -8.28 -12.67
N THR A 585 -8.09 -6.98 -12.89
CA THR A 585 -7.11 -6.06 -13.50
C THR A 585 -5.77 -6.10 -12.76
N CYS A 586 -5.78 -5.97 -11.44
CA CYS A 586 -4.56 -6.00 -10.63
C CYS A 586 -4.05 -7.43 -10.49
N HIS A 587 -4.92 -8.36 -10.11
CA HIS A 587 -4.51 -9.70 -9.70
C HIS A 587 -3.93 -10.56 -10.84
N VAL A 588 -4.35 -10.36 -12.10
CA VAL A 588 -3.67 -11.04 -13.22
C VAL A 588 -2.24 -10.56 -13.42
N ALA A 589 -1.87 -9.34 -12.99
CA ALA A 589 -0.50 -8.85 -13.07
C ALA A 589 0.41 -9.40 -11.95
N TYR A 590 -0.15 -10.19 -11.02
CA TYR A 590 0.59 -10.87 -9.97
C TYR A 590 0.77 -12.35 -10.30
N GLY A 591 1.95 -12.90 -10.02
CA GLY A 591 2.18 -14.33 -10.10
C GLY A 591 1.64 -15.13 -8.91
N GLY A 592 1.53 -16.46 -9.08
CA GLY A 592 1.29 -17.40 -7.98
C GLY A 592 -0.11 -17.30 -7.36
N ARG A 593 -0.17 -17.18 -6.02
CA ARG A 593 -1.41 -17.21 -5.21
C ARG A 593 -2.35 -16.03 -5.43
N PHE A 594 -1.96 -15.07 -6.27
CA PHE A 594 -2.78 -13.91 -6.61
C PHE A 594 -3.39 -14.02 -8.00
N ASN A 595 -3.16 -15.11 -8.75
CA ASN A 595 -3.65 -15.26 -10.11
C ASN A 595 -5.19 -15.42 -10.16
N SER A 596 -5.91 -14.37 -10.55
CA SER A 596 -7.37 -14.40 -10.65
C SER A 596 -7.93 -15.31 -11.74
N GLU A 597 -7.09 -15.80 -12.65
CA GLU A 597 -7.50 -16.74 -13.71
C GLU A 597 -7.55 -18.19 -13.23
N ASP A 598 -7.10 -18.48 -12.01
CA ASP A 598 -7.14 -19.81 -11.41
C ASP A 598 -7.77 -19.76 -10.01
N LYS A 599 -8.99 -20.30 -9.92
CA LYS A 599 -9.80 -20.37 -8.71
C LYS A 599 -9.08 -21.10 -7.58
N ASP A 600 -8.27 -22.12 -7.84
CA ASP A 600 -7.67 -22.89 -6.76
C ASP A 600 -6.46 -22.16 -6.15
N THR A 601 -5.86 -21.25 -6.92
CA THR A 601 -4.73 -20.42 -6.44
C THR A 601 -5.16 -19.08 -5.86
N PHE A 602 -6.27 -18.51 -6.34
CA PHE A 602 -6.72 -17.15 -6.00
C PHE A 602 -7.30 -17.03 -4.57
N TYR A 603 -7.69 -18.15 -3.96
CA TYR A 603 -8.34 -18.14 -2.65
C TYR A 603 -7.32 -18.43 -1.56
N ASP A 604 -6.99 -17.40 -0.78
CA ASP A 604 -6.46 -17.57 0.57
C ASP A 604 -7.62 -17.48 1.59
N GLY A 605 -7.45 -18.09 2.76
CA GLY A 605 -8.43 -18.02 3.84
C GLY A 605 -8.61 -16.62 4.46
N HIS A 606 -8.01 -15.57 3.88
CA HIS A 606 -7.91 -14.22 4.43
C HIS A 606 -8.62 -13.17 3.58
N LEU A 607 -9.24 -13.57 2.45
CA LEU A 607 -10.00 -12.66 1.58
C LEU A 607 -11.06 -11.84 2.33
N PHE A 608 -11.72 -12.42 3.34
CA PHE A 608 -12.74 -11.72 4.11
C PHE A 608 -12.17 -10.50 4.86
N GLY A 609 -11.10 -10.67 5.65
CA GLY A 609 -10.46 -9.56 6.35
C GLY A 609 -9.93 -8.50 5.38
N ASN A 610 -9.37 -8.93 4.24
CA ASN A 610 -8.92 -7.99 3.21
C ASN A 610 -10.06 -7.17 2.61
N ILE A 611 -11.27 -7.73 2.43
CA ILE A 611 -12.39 -7.06 1.75
C ILE A 611 -13.30 -6.30 2.71
N CYS A 612 -13.69 -6.94 3.81
CA CYS A 612 -14.70 -6.44 4.75
C CYS A 612 -14.10 -6.01 6.10
N GLY A 613 -12.91 -6.52 6.42
CA GLY A 613 -12.28 -6.35 7.72
C GLY A 613 -12.99 -7.08 8.86
N GLY A 614 -12.67 -6.69 10.09
CA GLY A 614 -13.27 -7.26 11.30
C GLY A 614 -12.69 -8.60 11.72
N ASP A 615 -11.49 -8.94 11.25
CA ASP A 615 -10.69 -9.99 11.86
C ASP A 615 -9.79 -9.41 12.97
N ASP A 616 -8.93 -10.24 13.57
CA ASP A 616 -7.97 -9.80 14.58
C ASP A 616 -6.74 -9.08 13.97
N GLN A 617 -6.80 -8.71 12.69
CA GLN A 617 -5.72 -8.13 11.90
C GLN A 617 -6.17 -6.79 11.27
N PRO A 618 -6.36 -5.73 12.07
CA PRO A 618 -6.91 -4.45 11.59
C PRO A 618 -6.07 -3.79 10.48
N TYR A 619 -4.81 -4.16 10.33
CA TYR A 619 -3.97 -3.73 9.21
C TYR A 619 -4.44 -4.30 7.85
N ARG A 620 -5.13 -5.46 7.82
CA ARG A 620 -5.71 -6.08 6.61
C ARG A 620 -7.12 -5.60 6.28
N ASP A 621 -7.83 -5.06 7.25
CA ASP A 621 -9.23 -4.60 7.13
C ASP A 621 -9.54 -3.64 5.98
N ASN A 622 -10.18 -4.09 4.90
CA ASN A 622 -10.44 -3.28 3.70
C ASN A 622 -9.15 -2.93 2.92
N SER A 623 -8.12 -3.79 2.97
CA SER A 623 -6.91 -3.63 2.14
C SER A 623 -7.18 -3.94 0.66
N MET A 624 -8.31 -4.62 0.40
CA MET A 624 -8.87 -4.90 -0.89
C MET A 624 -10.34 -4.46 -0.94
N PRO A 625 -10.87 -4.04 -2.11
CA PRO A 625 -10.14 -3.72 -3.32
C PRO A 625 -9.08 -2.62 -3.10
N ASN A 626 -7.89 -2.81 -3.67
CA ASN A 626 -6.72 -1.97 -3.37
C ASN A 626 -6.86 -0.51 -3.86
N SER A 627 -7.82 -0.21 -4.73
CA SER A 627 -8.16 1.17 -5.09
C SER A 627 -9.44 1.63 -4.41
N LEU A 628 -9.43 2.89 -3.95
CA LEU A 628 -10.59 3.56 -3.36
C LEU A 628 -11.81 3.52 -4.27
N VAL A 629 -11.65 3.79 -5.56
CA VAL A 629 -12.77 3.82 -6.52
C VAL A 629 -13.35 2.42 -6.68
N THR A 630 -12.50 1.40 -6.71
CA THR A 630 -12.93 0.00 -6.79
C THR A 630 -13.67 -0.40 -5.52
N TYR A 631 -13.19 0.00 -4.34
CA TYR A 631 -13.86 -0.23 -3.06
C TYR A 631 -15.25 0.41 -3.01
N ASP A 632 -15.35 1.70 -3.33
CA ASP A 632 -16.62 2.43 -3.35
C ASP A 632 -17.63 1.77 -4.32
N ARG A 633 -17.15 1.33 -5.49
CA ARG A 633 -18.00 0.68 -6.50
C ARG A 633 -18.41 -0.72 -6.09
N MET A 634 -17.51 -1.52 -5.54
CA MET A 634 -17.83 -2.85 -5.03
C MET A 634 -18.93 -2.78 -3.98
N ALA A 635 -18.83 -1.83 -3.05
CA ALA A 635 -19.83 -1.61 -2.01
C ALA A 635 -21.15 -1.05 -2.55
N THR A 636 -21.15 -0.20 -3.58
CA THR A 636 -22.38 0.46 -4.07
C THR A 636 -23.10 -0.29 -5.19
N LEU A 637 -22.42 -1.19 -5.91
CA LEU A 637 -22.96 -1.88 -7.09
C LEU A 637 -23.30 -3.36 -6.81
N GLY A 638 -23.47 -3.76 -5.55
CA GLY A 638 -23.86 -5.12 -5.21
C GLY A 638 -22.70 -6.13 -5.12
N GLY A 639 -21.45 -5.67 -5.25
CA GLY A 639 -20.27 -6.52 -5.28
C GLY A 639 -19.98 -7.14 -3.92
N THR A 640 -20.16 -6.37 -2.85
CA THR A 640 -20.02 -6.87 -1.47
C THR A 640 -21.09 -7.92 -1.14
N GLU A 641 -22.34 -7.70 -1.53
CA GLU A 641 -23.42 -8.67 -1.32
C GLU A 641 -23.19 -9.96 -2.11
N ALA A 642 -22.70 -9.84 -3.35
CA ALA A 642 -22.33 -11.01 -4.16
C ALA A 642 -21.15 -11.79 -3.56
N PHE A 643 -20.16 -11.08 -3.00
CA PHE A 643 -19.06 -11.68 -2.25
C PHE A 643 -19.57 -12.44 -1.02
N MET A 644 -20.38 -11.79 -0.18
CA MET A 644 -20.95 -12.38 1.03
C MET A 644 -21.84 -13.59 0.73
N ALA A 645 -22.61 -13.54 -0.36
CA ALA A 645 -23.47 -14.65 -0.78
C ALA A 645 -22.67 -15.87 -1.25
N TYR A 646 -21.44 -15.68 -1.76
CA TYR A 646 -20.60 -16.78 -2.22
C TYR A 646 -20.03 -17.61 -1.06
N PHE A 647 -19.56 -16.94 -0.01
CA PHE A 647 -18.79 -17.60 1.04
C PHE A 647 -19.61 -18.19 2.19
N ASP A 648 -20.93 -17.92 2.26
CA ASP A 648 -21.86 -18.39 3.30
C ASP A 648 -21.14 -18.59 4.64
N PHE A 649 -20.70 -17.50 5.28
CA PHE A 649 -19.93 -17.54 6.54
C PHE A 649 -20.90 -17.64 7.74
N PRO A 650 -21.20 -18.83 8.30
CA PRO A 650 -21.95 -18.94 9.54
C PRO A 650 -21.02 -18.56 10.71
N GLY A 651 -21.01 -17.29 11.11
CA GLY A 651 -20.32 -16.87 12.34
C GLY A 651 -19.79 -15.44 12.31
N PHE A 652 -19.45 -14.90 11.13
CA PHE A 652 -19.17 -13.48 10.96
C PHE A 652 -20.48 -12.75 10.68
N GLY A 653 -20.68 -11.58 11.29
CA GLY A 653 -21.87 -10.76 11.05
C GLY A 653 -22.14 -10.62 9.55
N LYS A 654 -23.41 -10.65 9.16
CA LYS A 654 -23.84 -10.62 7.74
C LYS A 654 -23.53 -9.29 7.01
N GLU A 655 -22.73 -8.42 7.59
CA GLU A 655 -22.47 -7.06 7.13
C GLU A 655 -20.96 -6.82 7.17
N CYS A 656 -20.41 -6.23 6.12
CA CYS A 656 -19.02 -5.74 6.08
C CYS A 656 -18.93 -4.43 6.88
N ASN A 657 -19.33 -4.51 8.15
CA ASN A 657 -19.20 -3.41 9.09
C ASN A 657 -17.90 -3.62 9.87
N PRO A 658 -16.96 -2.68 9.82
CA PRO A 658 -15.80 -2.74 10.69
C PRO A 658 -16.28 -2.70 12.14
N PRO A 659 -15.70 -3.50 13.06
CA PRO A 659 -15.89 -3.26 14.48
C PRO A 659 -15.42 -1.83 14.79
N THR A 660 -16.16 -1.11 15.61
CA THR A 660 -15.72 0.21 16.04
C THR A 660 -14.41 0.07 16.85
N PRO A 661 -13.46 1.01 16.79
CA PRO A 661 -12.21 0.92 17.59
C PRO A 661 -12.45 0.69 19.08
N SER A 662 -13.58 1.16 19.61
CA SER A 662 -14.05 0.92 20.98
C SER A 662 -14.62 -0.47 21.26
N GLU A 663 -15.06 -1.21 20.25
CA GLU A 663 -15.55 -2.60 20.38
C GLU A 663 -14.40 -3.62 20.45
N ILE A 664 -13.17 -3.22 20.08
CA ILE A 664 -11.97 -4.08 20.10
C ILE A 664 -11.33 -4.16 21.50
N TRP A 665 -11.73 -3.28 22.42
CA TRP A 665 -11.28 -3.32 23.82
C TRP A 665 -12.49 -3.52 24.73
N PRO A 666 -12.53 -4.55 25.59
CA PRO A 666 -13.59 -4.65 26.58
C PRO A 666 -13.56 -3.39 27.46
N PRO A 667 -14.71 -2.76 27.73
CA PRO A 667 -14.75 -1.70 28.73
C PRO A 667 -14.33 -2.30 30.09
N ASN A 668 -13.26 -1.76 30.66
CA ASN A 668 -12.82 -2.07 32.03
C ASN A 668 -13.90 -1.71 33.07
#